data_AF-A0AAE0J0W9-F1
#
_entry.id   AF-A0AAE0J0W9-F1
#
_cell.length_a   1.000
_cell.length_b   1.000
_cell.length_c   1.000
_cell.angle_alpha   90.00
_cell.angle_beta   90.00
_cell.angle_gamma   90.00
#
_symmetry.space_group_name_H-M   'P 1'
#
loop_
_entity.id
_entity.type
_entity.pdbx_description
1 polymer ?
#
loop_
_entity_poly.entity_id
_entity_poly.type
_entity_poly.pdbx_seq_one_letter_code
_entity_poly.pdbx_strand_id
1 'polypeptide(L)'
;MTTGKLNNEGHDAQHLDVSRSALIQIITGVITATKVSEGISEHARSIISNTGLTIQPKRDTFTIREWLDNVVLQTKDNSPESQASWQLVHLALGVSMLRHKARQGQPVDGADLEFVWGLVRDAVTDPVLAPLLPGASRSAQGFLSVPLCSLIKDNRIDELWRLHVWLPDGHRGNRDFAIHSHQPFAQSWILAGEGRDHQYDVTDPEAKGALGTPYAQYRIAWSGTGKSHGTAYVPHQSYSIVENTGKIVHIKQVETALHTRDMSYTVGAGVLHRTKVPADALHATLFYFDSSRGFIQDAPVLGPPDGESYKQYRDVGSQPPSSLASMVEAVRSFERLMEEGQQYTRSGNLEMALRNFSSALALCESGAAASSAIPKGDRYKQFVFTKLGGTYRRFGKYEQAKDFLEQAMAMTASSELRIEASGELGVIYRHMDLLDDAKRAFRVQYDTAKEFQAEQFTCRSIGNLGMVNYQLSQQRQDESLLELATNQLLERVERSRQIKDTIDSQDLDAATREQWLKDAITWETIGLSRLSLCYAARGDAKKAVRAAFEALTLVRTFEDVNVVAMGRFFYGRALLLDGQRDAALQQFNSHDGGCTPALALCKEPSDEHRQYLRELIDAGADMSVTDGHGYSALDYATFAGDAKAQDMVLEGLRRQAGGVDDDSNTSSLLHKESKLRKGYRELFQERLRPVLLAGGGDPDSSISELRRVYAESLAEDADKRAMFDVLRFVPYSDFLAFGKFPRSSDNLAQEFKASKTPESGNGSKTWADYLIFFSYRWINKEPNAKTPDDGNHSQYRRMIAATEEFLKMHPHVKRDRLGVWVDFVCVDQDDPMSGVSALPMIIAQCNAVISLSDDQLHERAWCSVESMMIQTLKKAYNVHVWYEQVLDDNCILRDGPVDLSIVMADKRLTFETDRPKVLFLERQCKLLA
;
A
#
# COMPACT_ATOMS: atom_id res chain seq x y z
N MET A 1 -5.64 -0.99 25.44
CA MET A 1 -5.60 -0.89 23.96
C MET A 1 -7.05 -1.01 23.50
N THR A 2 -7.73 -0.11 22.79
CA THR A 2 -7.40 1.09 22.02
C THR A 2 -8.70 1.91 21.87
N THR A 3 -8.75 3.15 22.35
CA THR A 3 -9.82 4.12 22.02
C THR A 3 -9.41 5.05 20.85
N GLY A 4 -8.12 5.11 20.51
CA GLY A 4 -7.59 6.02 19.49
C GLY A 4 -7.92 5.70 18.03
N LYS A 5 -8.45 4.50 17.72
CA LYS A 5 -8.79 4.12 16.33
C LYS A 5 -10.26 4.36 15.94
N LEU A 6 -11.12 4.77 16.88
CA LEU A 6 -12.57 4.95 16.66
C LEU A 6 -13.00 6.43 16.58
N ASN A 7 -12.05 7.38 16.61
CA ASN A 7 -12.31 8.82 16.60
C ASN A 7 -12.17 9.44 15.19
N ASN A 8 -12.94 8.94 14.22
CA ASN A 8 -13.18 9.68 12.98
C ASN A 8 -14.63 10.18 13.00
N GLU A 9 -14.82 11.50 13.12
CA GLU A 9 -16.11 12.19 13.31
C GLU A 9 -17.01 12.23 12.05
N GLY A 10 -16.93 11.24 11.15
CA GLY A 10 -17.56 11.32 9.83
C GLY A 10 -18.30 10.08 9.32
N HIS A 11 -18.62 9.09 10.16
CA HIS A 11 -19.26 7.84 9.71
C HIS A 11 -20.76 7.81 9.98
N ASP A 12 -21.59 7.79 8.93
CA ASP A 12 -23.07 7.68 9.03
C ASP A 12 -23.51 6.47 9.88
N ALA A 13 -22.76 5.38 9.84
CA ALA A 13 -22.94 4.20 10.68
C ALA A 13 -23.03 4.50 12.18
N GLN A 14 -22.19 5.43 12.68
CA GLN A 14 -22.10 5.70 14.12
C GLN A 14 -23.34 6.40 14.67
N HIS A 15 -24.08 7.09 13.80
CA HIS A 15 -25.30 7.82 14.11
C HIS A 15 -26.56 6.98 13.92
N LEU A 16 -26.42 5.69 13.57
CA LEU A 16 -27.55 4.81 13.38
C LEU A 16 -28.27 4.50 14.69
N ASP A 17 -29.57 4.75 14.73
CA ASP A 17 -30.44 4.46 15.86
C ASP A 17 -30.76 2.96 15.99
N VAL A 18 -30.43 2.38 17.16
CA VAL A 18 -30.73 1.00 17.52
C VAL A 18 -31.55 0.97 18.81
N SER A 19 -32.74 0.38 18.76
CA SER A 19 -33.58 0.20 19.94
C SER A 19 -33.02 -0.90 20.85
N ARG A 20 -33.22 -0.74 22.16
CA ARG A 20 -32.85 -1.75 23.16
C ARG A 20 -33.51 -3.09 22.87
N SER A 21 -34.78 -3.09 22.49
CA SER A 21 -35.53 -4.30 22.08
C SER A 21 -34.88 -5.03 20.90
N ALA A 22 -34.45 -4.29 19.87
CA ALA A 22 -33.76 -4.87 18.72
C ALA A 22 -32.39 -5.45 19.14
N LEU A 23 -31.63 -4.72 19.97
CA LEU A 23 -30.33 -5.18 20.43
C LEU A 23 -30.44 -6.41 21.36
N ILE A 24 -31.48 -6.50 22.20
CA ILE A 24 -31.79 -7.68 23.02
C ILE A 24 -32.11 -8.91 22.15
N GLN A 25 -32.81 -8.71 21.03
CA GLN A 25 -33.05 -9.79 20.07
C GLN A 25 -31.72 -10.29 19.47
N ILE A 26 -30.87 -9.37 19.00
CA ILE A 26 -29.59 -9.72 18.37
C ILE A 26 -28.61 -10.35 19.35
N ILE A 27 -28.46 -9.81 20.57
CA ILE A 27 -27.56 -10.41 21.58
C ILE A 27 -27.99 -11.83 21.94
N THR A 28 -29.29 -12.14 21.92
CA THR A 28 -29.78 -13.50 22.13
C THR A 28 -29.29 -14.44 21.03
N GLY A 29 -29.29 -13.98 19.78
CA GLY A 29 -28.73 -14.74 18.66
C GLY A 29 -27.21 -14.84 18.72
N VAL A 30 -26.51 -13.81 19.17
CA VAL A 30 -25.05 -13.82 19.37
C VAL A 30 -24.65 -14.82 20.46
N ILE A 31 -25.35 -14.82 21.60
CA ILE A 31 -25.14 -15.81 22.68
C ILE A 31 -25.36 -17.23 22.16
N THR A 32 -26.42 -17.44 21.37
CA THR A 32 -26.72 -18.75 20.77
C THR A 32 -25.60 -19.22 19.84
N ALA A 33 -25.03 -18.31 19.04
CA ALA A 33 -23.96 -18.64 18.10
C ALA A 33 -22.61 -18.90 18.78
N THR A 34 -22.29 -18.11 19.81
CA THR A 34 -20.98 -18.13 20.50
C THR A 34 -20.87 -19.19 21.59
N LYS A 35 -21.99 -19.70 22.13
CA LYS A 35 -22.02 -20.73 23.19
C LYS A 35 -21.21 -20.39 24.44
N VAL A 36 -21.09 -19.10 24.75
CA VAL A 36 -20.47 -18.63 26.00
C VAL A 36 -21.26 -19.11 27.23
N SER A 37 -20.63 -19.05 28.41
CA SER A 37 -21.28 -19.45 29.66
C SER A 37 -22.50 -18.60 30.00
N GLU A 38 -23.39 -19.15 30.84
CA GLU A 38 -24.60 -18.45 31.28
C GLU A 38 -24.29 -17.15 32.03
N GLY A 39 -23.23 -17.11 32.85
CA GLY A 39 -22.79 -15.90 33.54
C GLY A 39 -22.40 -14.75 32.60
N ILE A 40 -21.59 -15.04 31.56
CA ILE A 40 -21.21 -14.04 30.54
C ILE A 40 -22.45 -13.58 29.75
N SER A 41 -23.37 -14.51 29.48
CA SER A 41 -24.61 -14.26 28.74
C SER A 41 -25.57 -13.33 29.49
N GLU A 42 -25.81 -13.60 30.77
CA GLU A 42 -26.65 -12.75 31.63
C GLU A 42 -26.06 -11.37 31.81
N HIS A 43 -24.74 -11.29 32.01
CA HIS A 43 -24.06 -10.01 32.15
C HIS A 43 -24.15 -9.17 30.86
N ALA A 44 -23.94 -9.77 29.69
CA ALA A 44 -24.11 -9.07 28.40
C ALA A 44 -25.53 -8.52 28.19
N ARG A 45 -26.57 -9.27 28.62
CA ARG A 45 -27.97 -8.79 28.58
C ARG A 45 -28.22 -7.67 29.58
N SER A 46 -27.64 -7.77 30.78
CA SER A 46 -27.75 -6.78 31.84
C SER A 46 -27.17 -5.43 31.40
N ILE A 47 -26.01 -5.45 30.74
CA ILE A 47 -25.39 -4.28 30.12
C ILE A 47 -26.38 -3.53 29.23
N ILE A 48 -26.95 -4.23 28.24
CA ILE A 48 -27.89 -3.62 27.28
C ILE A 48 -29.15 -3.08 27.99
N SER A 49 -29.63 -3.82 28.99
CA SER A 49 -30.82 -3.44 29.77
C SER A 49 -30.58 -2.19 30.61
N ASN A 50 -29.37 -2.03 31.16
CA ASN A 50 -29.02 -0.95 32.08
C ASN A 50 -28.50 0.32 31.38
N THR A 51 -28.08 0.24 30.12
CA THR A 51 -27.59 1.38 29.34
C THR A 51 -28.58 2.55 29.33
N GLY A 52 -28.07 3.74 29.67
CA GLY A 52 -28.81 5.00 29.64
C GLY A 52 -29.86 5.17 30.75
N LEU A 53 -30.10 4.18 31.62
CA LEU A 53 -31.12 4.27 32.67
C LEU A 53 -30.83 5.34 33.73
N THR A 54 -29.56 5.63 33.99
CA THR A 54 -29.13 6.67 34.95
C THR A 54 -29.20 8.08 34.40
N ILE A 55 -29.22 8.26 33.07
CA ILE A 55 -29.13 9.57 32.41
C ILE A 55 -30.46 9.91 31.70
N GLN A 56 -31.08 8.96 30.99
CA GLN A 56 -32.32 9.13 30.23
C GLN A 56 -33.22 7.86 30.33
N PRO A 57 -33.89 7.62 31.47
CA PRO A 57 -34.62 6.37 31.75
C PRO A 57 -35.82 6.08 30.83
N LYS A 58 -36.33 7.08 30.10
CA LYS A 58 -37.44 6.93 29.14
C LYS A 58 -37.00 6.69 27.69
N ARG A 59 -35.70 6.76 27.40
CA ARG A 59 -35.17 6.58 26.05
C ARG A 59 -34.91 5.09 25.79
N ASP A 60 -35.48 4.57 24.70
CA ASP A 60 -35.30 3.17 24.27
C ASP A 60 -34.39 3.00 23.06
N THR A 61 -34.09 4.09 22.36
CA THR A 61 -33.29 4.09 21.14
C THR A 61 -32.07 4.95 21.34
N PHE A 62 -30.90 4.41 21.03
CA PHE A 62 -29.62 5.12 21.09
C PHE A 62 -28.89 4.89 19.78
N THR A 63 -28.10 5.88 19.38
CA THR A 63 -27.17 5.71 18.27
C THR A 63 -26.13 4.64 18.61
N ILE A 64 -25.53 4.00 17.61
CA ILE A 64 -24.43 3.05 17.85
C ILE A 64 -23.31 3.69 18.67
N ARG A 65 -22.98 4.95 18.39
CA ARG A 65 -21.96 5.68 19.16
C ARG A 65 -22.35 5.82 20.63
N GLU A 66 -23.58 6.23 20.90
CA GLU A 66 -24.08 6.32 22.28
C GLU A 66 -24.09 4.95 22.96
N TRP A 67 -24.41 3.87 22.26
CA TRP A 67 -24.29 2.52 22.81
C TRP A 67 -22.85 2.21 23.23
N LEU A 68 -21.86 2.48 22.36
CA LEU A 68 -20.44 2.27 22.66
C LEU A 68 -19.95 3.16 23.82
N ASP A 69 -20.27 4.45 23.80
CA ASP A 69 -19.84 5.39 24.84
C ASP A 69 -20.48 5.07 26.20
N ASN A 70 -21.76 4.69 26.25
CA ASN A 70 -22.43 4.33 27.50
C ASN A 70 -21.94 2.99 28.06
N VAL A 71 -21.60 2.03 27.19
CA VAL A 71 -20.98 0.77 27.59
C VAL A 71 -19.66 1.03 28.33
N VAL A 72 -18.83 1.96 27.83
CA VAL A 72 -17.56 2.37 28.46
C VAL A 72 -17.76 3.08 29.82
N LEU A 73 -18.91 3.70 30.05
CA LEU A 73 -19.22 4.33 31.34
C LEU A 73 -19.68 3.32 32.41
N GLN A 74 -20.16 2.14 32.01
CA GLN A 74 -20.62 1.08 32.91
C GLN A 74 -19.51 0.11 33.32
N THR A 75 -18.37 0.14 32.62
CA THR A 75 -17.15 -0.62 32.95
C THR A 75 -16.34 0.01 34.08
N LYS A 76 -16.74 -0.24 35.33
CA LYS A 76 -15.84 -0.08 36.48
C LYS A 76 -15.13 -1.38 36.86
N ASP A 77 -15.61 -2.51 36.36
CA ASP A 77 -15.05 -3.84 36.59
C ASP A 77 -14.20 -4.28 35.39
N ASN A 78 -12.93 -4.62 35.65
CA ASN A 78 -11.96 -5.09 34.65
C ASN A 78 -11.83 -6.63 34.68
N SER A 79 -12.84 -7.35 35.17
CA SER A 79 -12.84 -8.80 35.18
C SER A 79 -12.85 -9.38 33.74
N PRO A 80 -12.22 -10.55 33.50
CA PRO A 80 -12.27 -11.22 32.20
C PRO A 80 -13.70 -11.52 31.71
N GLU A 81 -14.60 -11.88 32.63
CA GLU A 81 -16.01 -12.14 32.31
C GLU A 81 -16.73 -10.88 31.83
N SER A 82 -16.46 -9.74 32.48
CA SER A 82 -16.92 -8.43 32.01
C SER A 82 -16.37 -8.13 30.61
N GLN A 83 -15.07 -8.31 30.39
CA GLN A 83 -14.44 -8.14 29.07
C GLN A 83 -15.11 -8.96 27.97
N ALA A 84 -15.33 -10.25 28.20
CA ALA A 84 -16.01 -11.12 27.24
C ALA A 84 -17.45 -10.67 26.95
N SER A 85 -18.21 -10.26 27.97
CA SER A 85 -19.56 -9.73 27.79
C SER A 85 -19.59 -8.48 26.90
N TRP A 86 -18.59 -7.58 27.02
CA TRP A 86 -18.50 -6.39 26.16
C TRP A 86 -18.28 -6.72 24.71
N GLN A 87 -17.40 -7.69 24.44
CA GLN A 87 -17.12 -8.11 23.07
C GLN A 87 -18.35 -8.75 22.42
N LEU A 88 -19.21 -9.43 23.18
CA LEU A 88 -20.51 -9.90 22.68
C LEU A 88 -21.46 -8.74 22.31
N VAL A 89 -21.45 -7.64 23.09
CA VAL A 89 -22.24 -6.45 22.79
C VAL A 89 -21.70 -5.73 21.55
N HIS A 90 -20.39 -5.60 21.38
CA HIS A 90 -19.78 -5.07 20.15
C HIS A 90 -20.18 -5.87 18.91
N LEU A 91 -20.11 -7.20 19.02
CA LEU A 91 -20.56 -8.10 17.95
C LEU A 91 -22.05 -7.89 17.62
N ALA A 92 -22.91 -7.76 18.64
CA ALA A 92 -24.34 -7.50 18.47
C ALA A 92 -24.62 -6.13 17.82
N LEU A 93 -23.86 -5.09 18.16
CA LEU A 93 -23.99 -3.76 17.54
C LEU A 93 -23.61 -3.79 16.06
N GLY A 94 -22.49 -4.43 15.71
CA GLY A 94 -22.06 -4.59 14.31
C GLY A 94 -23.09 -5.35 13.46
N VAL A 95 -23.63 -6.45 13.99
CA VAL A 95 -24.73 -7.20 13.35
C VAL A 95 -25.99 -6.34 13.21
N SER A 96 -26.35 -5.56 14.23
CA SER A 96 -27.55 -4.70 14.20
C SER A 96 -27.47 -3.64 13.10
N MET A 97 -26.26 -3.09 12.88
CA MET A 97 -26.02 -2.08 11.85
C MET A 97 -26.24 -2.63 10.44
N LEU A 98 -25.57 -3.74 10.09
CA LEU A 98 -25.72 -4.36 8.78
C LEU A 98 -27.16 -4.84 8.57
N ARG A 99 -27.80 -5.39 9.61
CA ARG A 99 -29.21 -5.81 9.56
C ARG A 99 -30.14 -4.65 9.21
N HIS A 100 -29.94 -3.48 9.83
CA HIS A 100 -30.76 -2.30 9.57
C HIS A 100 -30.63 -1.87 8.11
N LYS A 101 -29.39 -1.67 7.64
CA LYS A 101 -29.13 -1.24 6.25
C LYS A 101 -29.63 -2.26 5.24
N ALA A 102 -29.40 -3.56 5.48
CA ALA A 102 -29.87 -4.64 4.62
C ALA A 102 -31.39 -4.66 4.44
N ARG A 103 -32.16 -4.46 5.51
CA ARG A 103 -33.63 -4.47 5.45
C ARG A 103 -34.23 -3.22 4.85
N GLN A 104 -33.52 -2.11 4.88
CA GLN A 104 -33.91 -0.88 4.20
C GLN A 104 -33.42 -0.81 2.75
N GLY A 105 -32.67 -1.82 2.28
CA GLY A 105 -32.05 -1.79 0.96
C GLY A 105 -31.00 -0.68 0.80
N GLN A 106 -30.44 -0.19 1.91
CA GLN A 106 -29.41 0.83 1.90
C GLN A 106 -28.05 0.22 1.55
N PRO A 107 -27.25 0.86 0.67
CA PRO A 107 -25.89 0.42 0.42
C PRO A 107 -25.03 0.57 1.68
N VAL A 108 -24.06 -0.33 1.81
CA VAL A 108 -22.99 -0.25 2.82
C VAL A 108 -21.73 0.12 2.06
N ASP A 109 -21.18 1.30 2.32
CA ASP A 109 -19.91 1.70 1.72
C ASP A 109 -18.73 1.06 2.46
N GLY A 110 -17.51 1.26 1.93
CA GLY A 110 -16.30 0.68 2.51
C GLY A 110 -15.98 1.19 3.91
N ALA A 111 -16.35 2.42 4.24
CA ALA A 111 -16.07 3.02 5.55
C ALA A 111 -16.96 2.40 6.64
N ASP A 112 -18.25 2.23 6.33
CA ASP A 112 -19.20 1.55 7.21
C ASP A 112 -18.87 0.06 7.36
N LEU A 113 -18.47 -0.60 6.27
CA LEU A 113 -18.07 -2.01 6.34
C LEU A 113 -16.79 -2.18 7.17
N GLU A 114 -15.81 -1.27 7.06
CA GLU A 114 -14.60 -1.28 7.88
C GLU A 114 -14.93 -1.07 9.36
N PHE A 115 -15.84 -0.16 9.69
CA PHE A 115 -16.30 0.04 11.06
C PHE A 115 -16.93 -1.22 11.65
N VAL A 116 -17.85 -1.87 10.92
CA VAL A 116 -18.47 -3.13 11.38
C VAL A 116 -17.44 -4.25 11.48
N TRP A 117 -16.57 -4.38 10.49
CA TRP A 117 -15.49 -5.36 10.52
C TRP A 117 -14.59 -5.15 11.73
N GLY A 118 -14.26 -3.91 12.09
CA GLY A 118 -13.54 -3.58 13.32
C GLY A 118 -14.21 -4.16 14.57
N LEU A 119 -15.52 -3.94 14.74
CA LEU A 119 -16.28 -4.50 15.88
C LEU A 119 -16.26 -6.04 15.89
N VAL A 120 -16.46 -6.67 14.74
CA VAL A 120 -16.47 -8.14 14.61
C VAL A 120 -15.08 -8.73 14.86
N ARG A 121 -14.06 -8.17 14.22
CA ARG A 121 -12.66 -8.60 14.31
C ARG A 121 -12.19 -8.48 15.76
N ASP A 122 -12.37 -7.32 16.38
CA ASP A 122 -11.90 -7.07 17.74
C ASP A 122 -12.57 -8.00 18.75
N ALA A 123 -13.86 -8.32 18.56
CA ALA A 123 -14.55 -9.32 19.39
C ALA A 123 -14.02 -10.74 19.17
N VAL A 124 -13.78 -11.13 17.91
CA VAL A 124 -13.34 -12.49 17.55
C VAL A 124 -11.86 -12.75 17.85
N THR A 125 -11.04 -11.71 17.94
CA THR A 125 -9.61 -11.79 18.29
C THR A 125 -9.31 -11.42 19.75
N ASP A 126 -10.32 -11.00 20.52
CA ASP A 126 -10.15 -10.63 21.92
C ASP A 126 -9.53 -11.79 22.73
N PRO A 127 -8.46 -11.55 23.53
CA PRO A 127 -7.75 -12.61 24.24
C PRO A 127 -8.60 -13.43 25.22
N VAL A 128 -9.73 -12.87 25.70
CA VAL A 128 -10.62 -13.52 26.65
C VAL A 128 -11.78 -14.21 25.95
N LEU A 129 -12.42 -13.55 24.99
CA LEU A 129 -13.54 -14.13 24.26
C LEU A 129 -13.09 -15.19 23.24
N ALA A 130 -11.99 -14.96 22.52
CA ALA A 130 -11.56 -15.82 21.41
C ALA A 130 -11.36 -17.31 21.80
N PRO A 131 -10.75 -17.66 22.95
CA PRO A 131 -10.64 -19.05 23.39
C PRO A 131 -11.98 -19.73 23.72
N LEU A 132 -13.03 -18.94 23.96
CA LEU A 132 -14.38 -19.43 24.28
C LEU A 132 -15.23 -19.68 23.02
N LEU A 133 -14.83 -19.12 21.87
CA LEU A 133 -15.59 -19.24 20.64
C LEU A 133 -15.47 -20.64 20.03
N PRO A 134 -16.56 -21.19 19.45
CA PRO A 134 -16.50 -22.46 18.76
C PRO A 134 -15.59 -22.36 17.53
N GLY A 135 -14.78 -23.40 17.31
CA GLY A 135 -13.91 -23.50 16.14
C GLY A 135 -14.69 -23.42 14.82
N ALA A 136 -14.05 -22.88 13.78
CA ALA A 136 -14.68 -22.77 12.47
C ALA A 136 -14.92 -24.16 11.87
N SER A 137 -16.04 -24.30 11.14
CA SER A 137 -16.37 -25.55 10.45
C SER A 137 -16.29 -25.37 8.94
N ARG A 138 -15.69 -26.33 8.24
CA ARG A 138 -15.65 -26.32 6.77
C ARG A 138 -16.99 -26.73 6.18
N SER A 139 -17.49 -25.93 5.25
CA SER A 139 -18.76 -26.13 4.54
C SER A 139 -18.59 -27.08 3.37
N ALA A 140 -19.73 -27.56 2.83
CA ALA A 140 -19.75 -28.35 1.59
C ALA A 140 -19.21 -27.60 0.37
N GLN A 141 -19.24 -26.26 0.41
CA GLN A 141 -18.69 -25.38 -0.64
C GLN A 141 -17.20 -25.06 -0.41
N GLY A 142 -16.58 -25.63 0.63
CA GLY A 142 -15.14 -25.59 0.87
C GLY A 142 -14.64 -24.45 1.76
N PHE A 143 -15.49 -23.47 2.11
CA PHE A 143 -15.15 -22.37 3.02
C PHE A 143 -15.30 -22.74 4.49
N LEU A 144 -14.53 -22.08 5.35
CA LEU A 144 -14.70 -22.12 6.80
C LEU A 144 -15.75 -21.10 7.22
N SER A 145 -16.62 -21.50 8.14
CA SER A 145 -17.74 -20.70 8.62
C SER A 145 -17.64 -20.49 10.12
N VAL A 146 -17.62 -19.23 10.56
CA VAL A 146 -17.66 -18.82 11.96
C VAL A 146 -19.06 -18.24 12.25
N PRO A 147 -19.86 -18.87 13.13
CA PRO A 147 -21.15 -18.33 13.54
C PRO A 147 -20.98 -17.04 14.36
N LEU A 148 -21.67 -15.96 13.98
CA LEU A 148 -21.64 -14.67 14.68
C LEU A 148 -22.97 -14.38 15.40
N CYS A 149 -24.10 -14.69 14.77
CA CYS A 149 -25.43 -14.58 15.36
C CYS A 149 -26.35 -15.65 14.75
N SER A 150 -27.17 -16.30 15.59
CA SER A 150 -28.09 -17.34 15.15
C SER A 150 -29.46 -17.20 15.81
N LEU A 151 -30.46 -16.76 15.03
CA LEU A 151 -31.85 -16.70 15.42
C LEU A 151 -32.62 -17.81 14.70
N ILE A 152 -33.26 -18.67 15.49
CA ILE A 152 -34.01 -19.84 15.02
C ILE A 152 -35.43 -19.71 15.54
N LYS A 153 -36.41 -19.90 14.66
CA LYS A 153 -37.84 -19.87 14.98
C LYS A 153 -38.50 -21.11 14.43
N ASP A 154 -39.23 -21.85 15.27
CA ASP A 154 -39.96 -23.07 14.88
C ASP A 154 -39.10 -24.11 14.13
N ASN A 155 -37.86 -24.33 14.59
CA ASN A 155 -36.84 -25.18 13.94
C ASN A 155 -36.47 -24.78 12.49
N ARG A 156 -36.76 -23.53 12.11
CA ARG A 156 -36.35 -22.91 10.84
C ARG A 156 -35.37 -21.78 11.10
N ILE A 157 -34.51 -21.55 10.12
CA ILE A 157 -33.64 -20.37 10.09
C ILE A 157 -34.55 -19.14 10.08
N ASP A 158 -34.39 -18.24 11.04
CA ASP A 158 -35.00 -16.91 11.00
C ASP A 158 -33.98 -15.92 10.46
N GLU A 159 -32.85 -15.78 11.17
CA GLU A 159 -31.71 -14.97 10.77
C GLU A 159 -30.40 -15.69 11.12
N LEU A 160 -29.44 -15.75 10.20
CA LEU A 160 -28.08 -16.25 10.49
C LEU A 160 -27.04 -15.25 10.01
N TRP A 161 -26.07 -14.94 10.86
CA TRP A 161 -24.90 -14.14 10.53
C TRP A 161 -23.64 -14.96 10.71
N ARG A 162 -22.78 -14.98 9.68
CA ARG A 162 -21.55 -15.76 9.69
C ARG A 162 -20.41 -15.04 8.99
N LEU A 163 -19.20 -15.26 9.46
CA LEU A 163 -17.99 -14.97 8.70
C LEU A 163 -17.66 -16.21 7.85
N HIS A 164 -17.64 -16.05 6.53
CA HIS A 164 -17.21 -17.09 5.60
C HIS A 164 -15.79 -16.78 5.12
N VAL A 165 -14.90 -17.78 5.16
CA VAL A 165 -13.51 -17.63 4.72
C VAL A 165 -13.10 -18.83 3.86
N TRP A 166 -12.83 -18.58 2.59
CA TRP A 166 -12.10 -19.50 1.72
C TRP A 166 -10.62 -19.27 1.93
N LEU A 167 -9.89 -20.30 2.34
CA LEU A 167 -8.43 -20.24 2.50
C LEU A 167 -7.72 -20.53 1.16
N PRO A 168 -6.50 -20.03 0.95
CA PRO A 168 -5.65 -20.35 -0.20
C PRO A 168 -5.00 -21.75 -0.06
N ASP A 169 -5.76 -22.73 0.43
CA ASP A 169 -5.28 -24.06 0.78
C ASP A 169 -5.62 -25.14 -0.25
N GLY A 170 -6.18 -24.76 -1.40
CA GLY A 170 -6.65 -25.66 -2.44
C GLY A 170 -8.00 -26.34 -2.15
N HIS A 171 -8.52 -26.25 -0.93
CA HIS A 171 -9.76 -26.92 -0.55
C HIS A 171 -10.95 -26.11 -1.03
N ARG A 172 -11.65 -26.63 -2.03
CA ARG A 172 -12.88 -26.06 -2.58
C ARG A 172 -14.00 -27.09 -2.51
N GLY A 173 -15.24 -26.64 -2.62
CA GLY A 173 -16.41 -27.52 -2.61
C GLY A 173 -16.34 -28.57 -3.72
N ASN A 174 -17.06 -29.68 -3.53
CA ASN A 174 -17.16 -30.71 -4.56
C ASN A 174 -17.73 -30.10 -5.85
N ARG A 175 -16.96 -30.18 -6.94
CA ARG A 175 -17.32 -29.59 -8.24
C ARG A 175 -18.64 -30.14 -8.78
N ASP A 176 -18.94 -31.39 -8.47
CA ASP A 176 -20.17 -32.05 -8.90
C ASP A 176 -21.41 -31.46 -8.23
N PHE A 177 -21.28 -30.87 -7.04
CA PHE A 177 -22.39 -30.31 -6.25
C PHE A 177 -22.22 -28.81 -5.97
N ALA A 178 -21.52 -28.10 -6.86
CA ALA A 178 -21.17 -26.69 -6.66
C ALA A 178 -22.35 -25.73 -6.92
N ILE A 179 -23.30 -26.12 -7.77
CA ILE A 179 -24.49 -25.32 -8.07
C ILE A 179 -25.57 -25.65 -7.05
N HIS A 180 -25.99 -24.66 -6.28
CA HIS A 180 -26.93 -24.84 -5.18
C HIS A 180 -27.83 -23.61 -5.03
N SER A 181 -28.84 -23.74 -4.18
CA SER A 181 -29.70 -22.64 -3.76
C SER A 181 -29.81 -22.59 -2.24
N HIS A 182 -30.45 -21.56 -1.73
CA HIS A 182 -30.64 -21.34 -0.29
C HIS A 182 -32.11 -21.42 0.10
N GLN A 183 -32.39 -21.89 1.32
CA GLN A 183 -33.76 -21.83 1.86
C GLN A 183 -34.16 -20.36 2.09
N PRO A 184 -33.38 -19.53 2.81
CA PRO A 184 -33.69 -18.12 2.97
C PRO A 184 -33.03 -17.26 1.89
N PHE A 185 -33.47 -16.01 1.76
CA PHE A 185 -32.73 -14.97 1.05
C PHE A 185 -31.34 -14.79 1.66
N ALA A 186 -30.31 -14.62 0.82
CA ALA A 186 -28.92 -14.43 1.23
C ALA A 186 -28.37 -13.08 0.80
N GLN A 187 -27.53 -12.51 1.65
CA GLN A 187 -26.75 -11.31 1.35
C GLN A 187 -25.33 -11.47 1.88
N SER A 188 -24.36 -11.02 1.10
CA SER A 188 -22.93 -11.07 1.42
C SER A 188 -22.30 -9.70 1.28
N TRP A 189 -21.44 -9.33 2.23
CA TRP A 189 -20.52 -8.19 2.12
C TRP A 189 -19.09 -8.70 2.05
N ILE A 190 -18.33 -8.29 1.03
CA ILE A 190 -16.99 -8.80 0.79
C ILE A 190 -15.99 -8.08 1.68
N LEU A 191 -15.38 -8.85 2.58
CA LEU A 191 -14.30 -8.36 3.43
C LEU A 191 -12.97 -8.42 2.71
N ALA A 192 -12.65 -9.49 1.99
CA ALA A 192 -11.33 -9.63 1.36
C ALA A 192 -11.41 -10.55 0.16
N GLY A 193 -10.51 -10.35 -0.81
CA GLY A 193 -10.36 -11.21 -1.96
C GLY A 193 -11.41 -11.02 -3.03
N GLU A 194 -11.27 -11.83 -4.08
CA GLU A 194 -12.13 -11.83 -5.26
C GLU A 194 -12.95 -13.11 -5.33
N GLY A 195 -14.26 -12.96 -5.52
CA GLY A 195 -15.19 -14.06 -5.77
C GLY A 195 -16.07 -13.75 -6.97
N ARG A 196 -16.32 -14.75 -7.82
CA ARG A 196 -17.23 -14.61 -8.97
C ARG A 196 -18.47 -15.45 -8.74
N ASP A 197 -19.64 -14.80 -8.70
CA ASP A 197 -20.92 -15.50 -8.57
C ASP A 197 -21.53 -15.74 -9.95
N HIS A 198 -22.04 -16.94 -10.17
CA HIS A 198 -22.74 -17.33 -11.39
C HIS A 198 -24.15 -17.76 -11.05
N GLN A 199 -25.16 -17.15 -11.66
CA GLN A 199 -26.57 -17.52 -11.45
C GLN A 199 -27.13 -18.30 -12.64
N TYR A 200 -28.09 -19.19 -12.34
CA TYR A 200 -28.65 -20.13 -13.29
C TYR A 200 -30.18 -20.18 -13.20
N ASP A 201 -30.82 -20.22 -14.37
CA ASP A 201 -32.23 -20.53 -14.49
C ASP A 201 -32.43 -21.98 -14.94
N VAL A 202 -33.49 -22.61 -14.42
CA VAL A 202 -33.92 -23.93 -14.87
C VAL A 202 -34.73 -23.78 -16.16
N THR A 203 -34.31 -24.47 -17.21
CA THR A 203 -35.01 -24.51 -18.51
C THR A 203 -35.88 -25.78 -18.62
N ASP A 204 -37.03 -25.65 -19.28
CA ASP A 204 -37.97 -26.76 -19.51
C ASP A 204 -37.30 -27.90 -20.31
N PRO A 205 -37.35 -29.16 -19.82
CA PRO A 205 -36.87 -30.34 -20.55
C PRO A 205 -37.49 -30.52 -21.94
N GLU A 206 -38.71 -30.02 -22.19
CA GLU A 206 -39.43 -30.19 -23.46
C GLU A 206 -39.20 -29.04 -24.46
N ALA A 207 -38.39 -28.03 -24.11
CA ALA A 207 -38.07 -26.94 -25.02
C ALA A 207 -37.26 -27.46 -26.23
N LYS A 208 -37.86 -27.42 -27.43
CA LYS A 208 -37.21 -27.79 -28.69
C LYS A 208 -35.89 -27.01 -28.86
N GLY A 209 -34.77 -27.71 -28.72
CA GLY A 209 -33.42 -27.13 -28.87
C GLY A 209 -32.60 -26.99 -27.58
N ALA A 210 -32.97 -27.64 -26.47
CA ALA A 210 -32.18 -27.67 -25.24
C ALA A 210 -30.75 -28.21 -25.47
N LEU A 211 -29.80 -27.31 -25.70
CA LEU A 211 -28.37 -27.58 -25.80
C LEU A 211 -27.74 -27.31 -24.44
N GLY A 212 -27.66 -28.34 -23.59
CA GLY A 212 -26.98 -28.28 -22.29
C GLY A 212 -26.85 -29.66 -21.65
N THR A 213 -25.83 -29.86 -20.81
CA THR A 213 -25.66 -31.11 -20.04
C THR A 213 -26.81 -31.22 -19.01
N PRO A 214 -27.51 -32.38 -18.93
CA PRO A 214 -28.56 -32.58 -17.93
C PRO A 214 -27.97 -32.70 -16.52
N TYR A 215 -28.69 -32.18 -15.52
CA TYR A 215 -28.37 -32.28 -14.10
C TYR A 215 -29.48 -33.02 -13.35
N ALA A 216 -29.14 -33.77 -12.30
CA ALA A 216 -30.13 -34.23 -11.34
C ALA A 216 -30.30 -33.22 -10.21
N GLN A 217 -31.53 -33.05 -9.74
CA GLN A 217 -31.87 -32.27 -8.57
C GLN A 217 -31.71 -33.14 -7.31
N TYR A 218 -30.95 -32.64 -6.34
CA TYR A 218 -30.75 -33.26 -5.03
C TYR A 218 -31.40 -32.39 -3.95
N ARG A 219 -31.94 -33.03 -2.90
CA ARG A 219 -32.38 -32.32 -1.69
C ARG A 219 -31.30 -32.45 -0.61
N ILE A 220 -31.18 -31.46 0.25
CA ILE A 220 -30.29 -31.53 1.41
C ILE A 220 -31.06 -32.15 2.59
N ALA A 221 -30.57 -33.27 3.09
CA ALA A 221 -31.06 -33.93 4.29
C ALA A 221 -30.07 -33.74 5.45
N TRP A 222 -30.62 -33.33 6.58
CA TRP A 222 -29.90 -33.00 7.81
C TRP A 222 -29.97 -34.19 8.79
N SER A 223 -28.87 -34.50 9.49
CA SER A 223 -28.89 -35.51 10.56
C SER A 223 -29.51 -34.91 11.82
N GLY A 224 -30.63 -35.48 12.27
CA GLY A 224 -31.16 -35.30 13.62
C GLY A 224 -30.61 -36.37 14.57
N THR A 225 -30.78 -36.19 15.88
CA THR A 225 -30.40 -37.12 16.96
C THR A 225 -31.26 -38.42 17.00
N GLY A 226 -31.72 -38.92 15.84
CA GLY A 226 -32.55 -40.12 15.71
C GLY A 226 -32.52 -40.72 14.29
N LYS A 227 -33.09 -41.93 14.13
CA LYS A 227 -33.06 -42.75 12.90
C LYS A 227 -33.84 -42.18 11.69
N SER A 228 -34.30 -40.94 11.71
CA SER A 228 -35.02 -40.30 10.59
C SER A 228 -34.33 -39.00 10.16
N HIS A 229 -33.97 -38.91 8.88
CA HIS A 229 -33.45 -37.70 8.24
C HIS A 229 -34.61 -36.71 7.98
N GLY A 230 -34.39 -35.42 8.22
CA GLY A 230 -35.39 -34.36 8.06
C GLY A 230 -34.84 -33.12 7.37
N THR A 231 -35.74 -32.22 6.94
CA THR A 231 -35.39 -30.93 6.29
C THR A 231 -35.22 -29.77 7.29
N ALA A 232 -35.42 -30.03 8.59
CA ALA A 232 -35.24 -29.05 9.65
C ALA A 232 -33.76 -28.72 9.87
N TYR A 233 -33.45 -27.44 10.06
CA TYR A 233 -32.07 -26.97 10.24
C TYR A 233 -31.54 -27.36 11.63
N VAL A 234 -30.32 -27.91 11.70
CA VAL A 234 -29.64 -28.22 12.96
C VAL A 234 -28.28 -27.50 13.02
N PRO A 235 -28.01 -26.69 14.05
CA PRO A 235 -26.71 -26.06 14.26
C PRO A 235 -25.59 -27.11 14.50
N HIS A 236 -24.35 -26.82 14.08
CA HIS A 236 -23.13 -27.59 14.42
C HIS A 236 -23.09 -29.07 14.00
N GLN A 237 -23.64 -29.42 12.83
CA GLN A 237 -23.59 -30.80 12.32
C GLN A 237 -22.22 -31.22 11.78
N SER A 238 -21.91 -32.51 11.88
CA SER A 238 -20.69 -33.13 11.35
C SER A 238 -20.77 -33.52 9.87
N TYR A 239 -21.98 -33.60 9.29
CA TYR A 239 -22.20 -33.88 7.86
C TYR A 239 -23.62 -33.52 7.39
N SER A 240 -23.79 -33.38 6.07
CA SER A 240 -25.08 -33.37 5.36
C SER A 240 -25.15 -34.48 4.33
N ILE A 241 -26.35 -34.86 3.88
CA ILE A 241 -26.54 -35.80 2.77
C ILE A 241 -27.23 -35.03 1.64
N VAL A 242 -26.65 -35.04 0.44
CA VAL A 242 -27.36 -34.62 -0.78
C VAL A 242 -28.06 -35.85 -1.33
N GLU A 243 -29.37 -35.93 -1.17
CA GLU A 243 -30.20 -37.06 -1.58
C GLU A 243 -30.74 -36.82 -2.98
N ASN A 244 -30.50 -37.76 -3.91
CA ASN A 244 -31.00 -37.64 -5.29
C ASN A 244 -32.54 -37.72 -5.28
N THR A 245 -33.21 -36.76 -5.92
CA THR A 245 -34.68 -36.71 -6.02
C THR A 245 -35.25 -37.44 -7.24
N GLY A 246 -34.38 -37.88 -8.17
CA GLY A 246 -34.75 -38.48 -9.46
C GLY A 246 -35.24 -37.47 -10.50
N LYS A 247 -35.33 -36.18 -10.17
CA LYS A 247 -35.75 -35.13 -11.10
C LYS A 247 -34.57 -34.62 -11.92
N ILE A 248 -34.69 -34.67 -13.24
CA ILE A 248 -33.69 -34.13 -14.17
C ILE A 248 -34.08 -32.72 -14.60
N VAL A 249 -33.09 -31.83 -14.68
CA VAL A 249 -33.24 -30.44 -15.09
C VAL A 249 -32.14 -30.04 -16.06
N HIS A 250 -32.45 -29.07 -16.93
CA HIS A 250 -31.46 -28.35 -17.72
C HIS A 250 -31.33 -26.94 -17.15
N ILE A 251 -30.14 -26.36 -17.24
CA ILE A 251 -29.89 -25.01 -16.74
C ILE A 251 -29.26 -24.14 -17.81
N LYS A 252 -29.55 -22.84 -17.73
CA LYS A 252 -28.88 -21.79 -18.50
C LYS A 252 -28.25 -20.81 -17.52
N GLN A 253 -26.98 -20.47 -17.70
CA GLN A 253 -26.35 -19.39 -16.95
C GLN A 253 -26.94 -18.05 -17.42
N VAL A 254 -27.46 -17.26 -16.47
CA VAL A 254 -28.15 -16.00 -16.77
C VAL A 254 -27.35 -14.77 -16.34
N GLU A 255 -26.49 -14.92 -15.33
CA GLU A 255 -25.69 -13.82 -14.81
C GLU A 255 -24.31 -14.30 -14.38
N THR A 256 -23.32 -13.41 -14.44
CA THR A 256 -22.02 -13.61 -13.83
C THR A 256 -21.55 -12.28 -13.28
N ALA A 257 -21.31 -12.22 -11.99
CA ALA A 257 -20.91 -11.00 -11.30
C ALA A 257 -19.59 -11.20 -10.57
N LEU A 258 -18.67 -10.25 -10.76
CA LEU A 258 -17.42 -10.18 -10.01
C LEU A 258 -17.65 -9.39 -8.72
N HIS A 259 -17.16 -9.91 -7.60
CA HIS A 259 -17.26 -9.27 -6.29
C HIS A 259 -15.88 -9.18 -5.64
N THR A 260 -15.49 -7.95 -5.31
CA THR A 260 -14.23 -7.62 -4.65
C THR A 260 -14.50 -6.91 -3.32
N ARG A 261 -13.43 -6.64 -2.56
CA ARG A 261 -13.46 -5.94 -1.26
C ARG A 261 -14.40 -4.72 -1.29
N ASP A 262 -15.21 -4.59 -0.23
CA ASP A 262 -16.20 -3.52 0.00
C ASP A 262 -17.46 -3.57 -0.89
N MET A 263 -17.55 -4.52 -1.82
CA MET A 263 -18.81 -4.79 -2.54
C MET A 263 -19.79 -5.61 -1.69
N SER A 264 -21.06 -5.63 -2.11
CA SER A 264 -22.06 -6.56 -1.58
C SER A 264 -22.89 -7.15 -2.71
N TYR A 265 -23.46 -8.34 -2.47
CA TYR A 265 -24.36 -9.00 -3.41
C TYR A 265 -25.42 -9.81 -2.69
N THR A 266 -26.48 -10.15 -3.42
CA THR A 266 -27.65 -10.85 -2.88
C THR A 266 -28.02 -12.05 -3.75
N VAL A 267 -28.51 -13.10 -3.12
CA VAL A 267 -29.04 -14.28 -3.79
C VAL A 267 -30.44 -14.54 -3.23
N GLY A 268 -31.44 -14.52 -4.10
CA GLY A 268 -32.83 -14.76 -3.72
C GLY A 268 -33.02 -16.19 -3.17
N ALA A 269 -34.04 -16.37 -2.32
CA ALA A 269 -34.42 -17.70 -1.85
C ALA A 269 -34.74 -18.62 -3.05
N GLY A 270 -34.10 -19.79 -3.12
CA GLY A 270 -34.28 -20.73 -4.22
C GLY A 270 -33.55 -20.44 -5.53
N VAL A 271 -32.88 -19.30 -5.66
CA VAL A 271 -32.08 -18.99 -6.86
C VAL A 271 -30.88 -19.94 -6.90
N LEU A 272 -30.67 -20.59 -8.05
CA LEU A 272 -29.53 -21.46 -8.26
C LEU A 272 -28.31 -20.62 -8.61
N HIS A 273 -27.24 -20.80 -7.84
CA HIS A 273 -26.01 -20.08 -8.06
C HIS A 273 -24.77 -20.90 -7.69
N ARG A 274 -23.61 -20.37 -8.06
CA ARG A 274 -22.30 -20.91 -7.70
C ARG A 274 -21.29 -19.78 -7.58
N THR A 275 -20.67 -19.66 -6.41
CA THR A 275 -19.52 -18.77 -6.20
C THR A 275 -18.21 -19.51 -6.52
N LYS A 276 -17.38 -18.93 -7.39
CA LYS A 276 -16.07 -19.43 -7.80
C LYS A 276 -14.98 -18.53 -7.20
N VAL A 277 -14.07 -19.14 -6.44
CA VAL A 277 -12.89 -18.50 -5.84
C VAL A 277 -11.64 -19.27 -6.28
N PRO A 278 -10.56 -18.60 -6.76
CA PRO A 278 -9.29 -19.24 -7.10
C PRO A 278 -8.76 -20.11 -5.95
N ALA A 279 -8.19 -21.28 -6.24
CA ALA A 279 -7.80 -22.27 -5.23
C ALA A 279 -6.66 -21.82 -4.30
N ASP A 280 -5.87 -20.87 -4.80
CA ASP A 280 -4.66 -20.26 -4.23
C ASP A 280 -4.93 -18.85 -3.66
N ALA A 281 -6.18 -18.40 -3.59
CA ALA A 281 -6.57 -17.09 -3.06
C ALA A 281 -7.46 -17.20 -1.83
N LEU A 282 -7.34 -16.22 -0.93
CA LEU A 282 -8.28 -16.00 0.15
C LEU A 282 -9.49 -15.23 -0.38
N HIS A 283 -10.69 -15.60 0.07
CA HIS A 283 -11.90 -14.79 -0.10
C HIS A 283 -12.71 -14.83 1.19
N ALA A 284 -13.22 -13.69 1.65
CA ALA A 284 -13.96 -13.62 2.90
C ALA A 284 -15.17 -12.70 2.81
N THR A 285 -16.26 -13.13 3.46
CA THR A 285 -17.51 -12.36 3.50
C THR A 285 -18.15 -12.37 4.88
N LEU A 286 -18.81 -11.26 5.23
CA LEU A 286 -19.89 -11.30 6.22
C LEU A 286 -21.15 -11.73 5.49
N PHE A 287 -21.72 -12.85 5.92
CA PHE A 287 -22.84 -13.51 5.27
C PHE A 287 -24.09 -13.47 6.15
N TYR A 288 -25.22 -13.14 5.54
CA TYR A 288 -26.50 -12.95 6.20
C TYR A 288 -27.61 -13.73 5.49
N PHE A 289 -28.29 -14.61 6.22
CA PHE A 289 -29.58 -15.17 5.82
C PHE A 289 -30.73 -14.45 6.49
N ASP A 290 -31.76 -14.10 5.72
CA ASP A 290 -32.95 -13.39 6.18
C ASP A 290 -34.23 -14.04 5.65
N SER A 291 -34.90 -14.85 6.48
CA SER A 291 -36.14 -15.51 6.08
C SER A 291 -37.31 -14.55 5.88
N SER A 292 -37.23 -13.33 6.41
CA SER A 292 -38.27 -12.31 6.20
C SER A 292 -38.31 -11.77 4.78
N ARG A 293 -37.19 -11.89 4.03
CA ARG A 293 -37.06 -11.47 2.63
C ARG A 293 -37.28 -12.62 1.62
N GLY A 294 -37.73 -13.78 2.11
CA GLY A 294 -38.05 -14.95 1.30
C GLY A 294 -37.56 -16.23 1.95
N PHE A 295 -38.37 -17.28 1.88
CA PHE A 295 -38.03 -18.61 2.37
C PHE A 295 -38.68 -19.69 1.50
N ILE A 296 -37.88 -20.67 1.07
CA ILE A 296 -38.37 -21.90 0.42
C ILE A 296 -38.01 -23.12 1.26
N GLN A 297 -38.91 -24.11 1.30
CA GLN A 297 -38.70 -25.30 2.13
C GLN A 297 -37.59 -26.20 1.56
N ASP A 298 -37.64 -26.46 0.25
CA ASP A 298 -36.71 -27.37 -0.43
C ASP A 298 -35.76 -26.56 -1.31
N ALA A 299 -34.55 -26.27 -0.81
CA ALA A 299 -33.49 -25.61 -1.56
C ALA A 299 -32.67 -26.64 -2.35
N PRO A 300 -32.86 -26.77 -3.68
CA PRO A 300 -32.14 -27.75 -4.48
C PRO A 300 -30.64 -27.51 -4.56
N VAL A 301 -29.91 -28.61 -4.66
CA VAL A 301 -28.52 -28.69 -5.13
C VAL A 301 -28.53 -29.45 -6.45
N LEU A 302 -27.78 -29.00 -7.44
CA LEU A 302 -27.64 -29.74 -8.70
C LEU A 302 -26.39 -30.61 -8.66
N GLY A 303 -26.51 -31.79 -9.24
CA GLY A 303 -25.41 -32.73 -9.35
C GLY A 303 -25.48 -33.63 -10.59
N PRO A 304 -24.60 -34.63 -10.66
CA PRO A 304 -24.53 -35.54 -11.80
C PRO A 304 -25.88 -36.22 -12.05
N PRO A 305 -26.31 -36.38 -13.31
CA PRO A 305 -27.63 -36.93 -13.66
C PRO A 305 -27.83 -38.36 -13.17
N ASP A 306 -26.77 -39.18 -13.18
CA ASP A 306 -26.78 -40.58 -12.75
C ASP A 306 -26.14 -40.80 -11.35
N GLY A 307 -25.99 -39.73 -10.56
CA GLY A 307 -25.28 -39.81 -9.27
C GLY A 307 -26.12 -40.41 -8.13
N GLU A 308 -25.49 -41.20 -7.27
CA GLU A 308 -26.09 -41.65 -6.02
C GLU A 308 -26.06 -40.55 -4.94
N SER A 309 -26.88 -40.71 -3.89
CA SER A 309 -26.86 -39.80 -2.74
C SER A 309 -25.48 -39.72 -2.10
N TYR A 310 -24.98 -38.51 -1.86
CA TYR A 310 -23.61 -38.29 -1.39
C TYR A 310 -23.57 -37.66 0.01
N LYS A 311 -22.71 -38.20 0.88
CA LYS A 311 -22.52 -37.70 2.24
C LYS A 311 -21.38 -36.69 2.29
N GLN A 312 -21.71 -35.44 2.61
CA GLN A 312 -20.79 -34.32 2.71
C GLN A 312 -20.33 -34.15 4.16
N TYR A 313 -19.12 -34.61 4.47
CA TYR A 313 -18.51 -34.43 5.79
C TYR A 313 -18.07 -32.98 6.00
N ARG A 314 -18.21 -32.50 7.23
CA ARG A 314 -17.70 -31.20 7.68
C ARG A 314 -16.48 -31.41 8.56
N ASP A 315 -15.44 -30.65 8.27
CA ASP A 315 -14.27 -30.55 9.13
C ASP A 315 -14.59 -29.56 10.26
N VAL A 316 -14.95 -30.09 11.43
CA VAL A 316 -15.43 -29.28 12.57
C VAL A 316 -14.26 -28.89 13.45
N GLY A 317 -14.03 -27.59 13.62
CA GLY A 317 -13.08 -27.06 14.60
C GLY A 317 -11.62 -27.02 14.14
N SER A 318 -11.35 -27.08 12.83
CA SER A 318 -9.97 -27.15 12.33
C SER A 318 -9.20 -25.84 12.35
N GLN A 319 -9.87 -24.70 12.50
CA GLN A 319 -9.23 -23.38 12.59
C GLN A 319 -9.92 -22.50 13.64
N PRO A 320 -9.17 -21.82 14.52
CA PRO A 320 -9.75 -20.90 15.50
C PRO A 320 -10.27 -19.63 14.79
N PRO A 321 -11.43 -19.09 15.19
CA PRO A 321 -12.00 -17.87 14.62
C PRO A 321 -11.03 -16.67 14.60
N SER A 322 -10.23 -16.51 15.66
CA SER A 322 -9.23 -15.44 15.77
C SER A 322 -8.16 -15.52 14.67
N SER A 323 -7.71 -16.72 14.33
CA SER A 323 -6.76 -16.95 13.23
C SER A 323 -7.37 -16.54 11.89
N LEU A 324 -8.61 -16.95 11.61
CA LEU A 324 -9.31 -16.56 10.38
C LEU A 324 -9.52 -15.05 10.28
N ALA A 325 -9.96 -14.40 11.36
CA ALA A 325 -10.14 -12.95 11.39
C ALA A 325 -8.81 -12.21 11.14
N SER A 326 -7.72 -12.71 11.71
CA SER A 326 -6.38 -12.13 11.51
C SER A 326 -5.88 -12.31 10.06
N MET A 327 -6.13 -13.47 9.43
CA MET A 327 -5.82 -13.69 8.01
C MET A 327 -6.64 -12.79 7.08
N VAL A 328 -7.92 -12.59 7.39
CA VAL A 328 -8.79 -11.67 6.64
C VAL A 328 -8.26 -10.24 6.74
N GLU A 329 -7.87 -9.80 7.93
CA GLU A 329 -7.28 -8.48 8.15
C GLU A 329 -5.95 -8.30 7.39
N ALA A 330 -5.09 -9.33 7.39
CA ALA A 330 -3.84 -9.30 6.65
C ALA A 330 -4.07 -9.12 5.13
N VAL A 331 -5.04 -9.84 4.56
CA VAL A 331 -5.39 -9.72 3.14
C VAL A 331 -6.06 -8.38 2.84
N ARG A 332 -6.96 -7.88 3.71
CA ARG A 332 -7.54 -6.52 3.59
C ARG A 332 -6.46 -5.45 3.55
N SER A 333 -5.53 -5.52 4.49
CA SER A 333 -4.39 -4.59 4.57
C SER A 333 -3.50 -4.67 3.33
N PHE A 334 -3.23 -5.88 2.84
CA PHE A 334 -2.50 -6.09 1.59
C PHE A 334 -3.20 -5.46 0.39
N GLU A 335 -4.50 -5.71 0.22
CA GLU A 335 -5.29 -5.20 -0.91
C GLU A 335 -5.28 -3.67 -0.93
N ARG A 336 -5.46 -3.02 0.23
CA ARG A 336 -5.37 -1.57 0.37
C ARG A 336 -3.99 -1.05 -0.02
N LEU A 337 -2.91 -1.65 0.49
CA LEU A 337 -1.54 -1.25 0.15
C LEU A 337 -1.27 -1.40 -1.36
N MET A 338 -1.73 -2.49 -1.97
CA MET A 338 -1.57 -2.73 -3.40
C MET A 338 -2.37 -1.72 -4.24
N GLU A 339 -3.61 -1.42 -3.85
CA GLU A 339 -4.47 -0.45 -4.52
C GLU A 339 -3.89 0.98 -4.45
N GLU A 340 -3.53 1.44 -3.25
CA GLU A 340 -2.87 2.74 -3.06
C GLU A 340 -1.55 2.81 -3.81
N GLY A 341 -0.73 1.74 -3.77
CA GLY A 341 0.54 1.68 -4.50
C GLY A 341 0.35 1.80 -6.01
N GLN A 342 -0.69 1.17 -6.56
CA GLN A 342 -1.07 1.32 -7.98
C GLN A 342 -1.59 2.72 -8.28
N GLN A 343 -2.39 3.32 -7.40
CA GLN A 343 -2.83 4.71 -7.55
C GLN A 343 -1.66 5.68 -7.59
N TYR A 344 -0.69 5.54 -6.69
CA TYR A 344 0.53 6.33 -6.70
C TYR A 344 1.39 6.09 -7.96
N THR A 345 1.43 4.85 -8.46
CA THR A 345 2.09 4.56 -9.74
C THR A 345 1.43 5.31 -10.89
N ARG A 346 0.09 5.34 -10.93
CA ARG A 346 -0.69 6.07 -11.95
C ARG A 346 -0.50 7.58 -11.85
N SER A 347 -0.38 8.13 -10.64
CA SER A 347 -0.11 9.56 -10.43
C SER A 347 1.38 9.93 -10.57
N GLY A 348 2.26 8.99 -10.95
CA GLY A 348 3.70 9.22 -11.09
C GLY A 348 4.50 9.32 -9.77
N ASN A 349 3.87 9.11 -8.61
CA ASN A 349 4.54 9.15 -7.31
C ASN A 349 5.16 7.79 -6.96
N LEU A 350 6.24 7.45 -7.67
CA LEU A 350 6.89 6.14 -7.59
C LEU A 350 7.47 5.82 -6.21
N GLU A 351 7.85 6.82 -5.43
CA GLU A 351 8.41 6.61 -4.09
C GLU A 351 7.32 6.12 -3.12
N MET A 352 6.13 6.72 -3.16
CA MET A 352 4.98 6.25 -2.38
C MET A 352 4.50 4.86 -2.85
N ALA A 353 4.52 4.63 -4.16
CA ALA A 353 4.21 3.32 -4.73
C ALA A 353 5.16 2.24 -4.22
N LEU A 354 6.47 2.49 -4.31
CA LEU A 354 7.51 1.59 -3.79
C LEU A 354 7.29 1.32 -2.30
N ARG A 355 7.03 2.37 -1.52
CA ARG A 355 6.78 2.24 -0.09
C ARG A 355 5.63 1.26 0.18
N ASN A 356 4.50 1.41 -0.51
CA ASN A 356 3.30 0.62 -0.27
C ASN A 356 3.49 -0.83 -0.72
N PHE A 357 4.15 -1.05 -1.87
CA PHE A 357 4.48 -2.40 -2.32
C PHE A 357 5.50 -3.09 -1.40
N SER A 358 6.49 -2.37 -0.85
CA SER A 358 7.40 -2.93 0.16
C SER A 358 6.67 -3.30 1.45
N SER A 359 5.73 -2.47 1.91
CA SER A 359 4.88 -2.82 3.06
C SER A 359 4.00 -4.05 2.77
N ALA A 360 3.47 -4.18 1.54
CA ALA A 360 2.72 -5.36 1.12
C ALA A 360 3.61 -6.61 1.06
N LEU A 361 4.86 -6.48 0.61
CA LEU A 361 5.84 -7.58 0.64
C LEU A 361 6.10 -8.07 2.07
N ALA A 362 6.25 -7.14 3.02
CA ALA A 362 6.46 -7.48 4.42
C ALA A 362 5.30 -8.32 4.99
N LEU A 363 4.04 -8.07 4.59
CA LEU A 363 2.90 -8.92 4.96
C LEU A 363 2.97 -10.34 4.37
N CYS A 364 3.54 -10.48 3.17
CA CYS A 364 3.78 -11.78 2.54
C CYS A 364 4.95 -12.55 3.16
N GLU A 365 5.95 -11.85 3.70
CA GLU A 365 7.19 -12.44 4.24
C GLU A 365 7.18 -12.58 5.77
N SER A 366 6.21 -11.96 6.45
CA SER A 366 5.94 -12.19 7.86
C SER A 366 5.78 -13.69 8.10
N GLY A 367 6.63 -14.28 8.95
CA GLY A 367 6.63 -15.72 9.20
C GLY A 367 5.25 -16.22 9.65
N ALA A 368 4.91 -17.47 9.32
CA ALA A 368 3.57 -18.04 9.56
C ALA A 368 3.06 -18.02 11.02
N ALA A 369 3.93 -17.71 11.99
CA ALA A 369 3.60 -17.53 13.40
C ALA A 369 3.16 -16.10 13.77
N ALA A 370 3.34 -15.12 12.89
CA ALA A 370 2.86 -13.75 13.11
C ALA A 370 1.36 -13.65 12.82
N SER A 371 0.61 -12.97 13.69
CA SER A 371 -0.83 -12.74 13.51
C SER A 371 -1.18 -11.95 12.24
N SER A 372 -0.20 -11.34 11.57
CA SER A 372 -0.39 -10.51 10.37
C SER A 372 0.02 -11.20 9.05
N ALA A 373 0.37 -12.49 9.06
CA ALA A 373 0.90 -13.17 7.89
C ALA A 373 -0.20 -13.59 6.88
N ILE A 374 0.08 -13.43 5.58
CA ILE A 374 -0.78 -13.95 4.52
C ILE A 374 -0.53 -15.46 4.34
N PRO A 375 -1.55 -16.34 4.52
CA PRO A 375 -1.36 -17.79 4.36
C PRO A 375 -1.00 -18.16 2.93
N LYS A 376 -0.03 -19.06 2.74
CA LYS A 376 0.39 -19.57 1.41
C LYS A 376 0.54 -18.44 0.38
N GLY A 377 1.28 -17.40 0.76
CA GLY A 377 1.36 -16.11 0.09
C GLY A 377 2.03 -16.08 -1.29
N ASP A 378 2.27 -17.21 -1.97
CA ASP A 378 3.04 -17.22 -3.22
C ASP A 378 2.39 -16.39 -4.33
N ARG A 379 1.07 -16.48 -4.48
CA ARG A 379 0.31 -15.64 -5.42
C ARG A 379 0.43 -14.15 -5.08
N TYR A 380 0.28 -13.81 -3.80
CA TYR A 380 0.35 -12.45 -3.29
C TYR A 380 1.76 -11.86 -3.45
N LYS A 381 2.78 -12.66 -3.13
CA LYS A 381 4.19 -12.33 -3.29
C LYS A 381 4.56 -12.19 -4.77
N GLN A 382 4.08 -13.07 -5.65
CA GLN A 382 4.23 -12.92 -7.11
C GLN A 382 3.65 -11.57 -7.57
N PHE A 383 2.46 -11.21 -7.10
CA PHE A 383 1.84 -9.94 -7.47
C PHE A 383 2.66 -8.72 -7.01
N VAL A 384 3.14 -8.75 -5.76
CA VAL A 384 4.02 -7.69 -5.23
C VAL A 384 5.34 -7.61 -5.99
N PHE A 385 5.97 -8.75 -6.27
CA PHE A 385 7.21 -8.81 -7.05
C PHE A 385 7.05 -8.20 -8.44
N THR A 386 5.94 -8.47 -9.13
CA THR A 386 5.64 -7.83 -10.41
C THR A 386 5.54 -6.31 -10.28
N LYS A 387 4.85 -5.79 -9.25
CA LYS A 387 4.71 -4.34 -9.05
C LYS A 387 6.00 -3.67 -8.57
N LEU A 388 6.78 -4.31 -7.70
CA LEU A 388 8.11 -3.85 -7.31
C LEU A 388 9.05 -3.82 -8.52
N GLY A 389 9.07 -4.88 -9.32
CA GLY A 389 9.86 -4.95 -10.55
C GLY A 389 9.55 -3.81 -11.52
N GLY A 390 8.27 -3.58 -11.80
CA GLY A 390 7.83 -2.44 -12.62
C GLY A 390 8.20 -1.08 -12.02
N THR A 391 8.17 -0.95 -10.70
CA THR A 391 8.53 0.31 -9.99
C THR A 391 10.04 0.56 -10.03
N TYR A 392 10.87 -0.44 -9.73
CA TYR A 392 12.33 -0.34 -9.82
C TYR A 392 12.81 -0.08 -11.24
N ARG A 393 12.14 -0.67 -12.25
CA ARG A 393 12.41 -0.35 -13.66
C ARG A 393 12.21 1.15 -13.94
N ARG A 394 11.13 1.74 -13.46
CA ARG A 394 10.86 3.20 -13.62
C ARG A 394 11.79 4.10 -12.82
N PHE A 395 12.57 3.53 -11.88
CA PHE A 395 13.68 4.21 -11.22
C PHE A 395 15.03 4.01 -11.91
N GLY A 396 15.08 3.28 -13.03
CA GLY A 396 16.32 2.92 -13.71
C GLY A 396 17.14 1.84 -13.00
N LYS A 397 16.62 1.21 -11.94
CA LYS A 397 17.30 0.15 -11.17
C LYS A 397 17.04 -1.22 -11.79
N TYR A 398 17.60 -1.47 -12.97
CA TYR A 398 17.23 -2.63 -13.78
C TYR A 398 17.63 -3.99 -13.20
N GLU A 399 18.80 -4.11 -12.56
CA GLU A 399 19.20 -5.40 -11.95
C GLU A 399 18.23 -5.80 -10.82
N GLN A 400 17.91 -4.86 -9.92
CA GLN A 400 16.91 -5.10 -8.86
C GLN A 400 15.54 -5.42 -9.45
N ALA A 401 15.12 -4.69 -10.49
CA ALA A 401 13.85 -4.94 -11.16
C ALA A 401 13.80 -6.34 -11.79
N LYS A 402 14.88 -6.75 -12.45
CA LYS A 402 15.06 -8.05 -13.06
C LYS A 402 14.97 -9.16 -12.01
N ASP A 403 15.69 -9.04 -10.88
CA ASP A 403 15.68 -10.03 -9.81
C ASP A 403 14.26 -10.30 -9.27
N PHE A 404 13.46 -9.23 -9.05
CA PHE A 404 12.07 -9.39 -8.61
C PHE A 404 11.21 -10.08 -9.68
N LEU A 405 11.35 -9.69 -10.95
CA LEU A 405 10.53 -10.24 -12.04
C LEU A 405 10.89 -11.67 -12.39
N GLU A 406 12.17 -12.04 -12.35
CA GLU A 406 12.61 -13.43 -12.55
C GLU A 406 12.10 -14.32 -11.42
N GLN A 407 12.13 -13.85 -10.17
CA GLN A 407 11.49 -14.54 -9.06
C GLN A 407 9.98 -14.69 -9.28
N ALA A 408 9.27 -13.61 -9.64
CA ALA A 408 7.85 -13.67 -9.96
C ALA A 408 7.54 -14.68 -11.08
N MET A 409 8.39 -14.77 -12.10
CA MET A 409 8.27 -15.72 -13.21
C MET A 409 8.53 -17.18 -12.79
N ALA A 410 9.32 -17.42 -11.75
CA ALA A 410 9.64 -18.75 -11.24
C ALA A 410 8.56 -19.33 -10.30
N MET A 411 7.73 -18.49 -9.67
CA MET A 411 6.78 -18.91 -8.62
C MET A 411 5.58 -19.73 -9.12
N THR A 412 5.16 -19.60 -10.39
CA THR A 412 4.00 -20.36 -10.90
C THR A 412 4.16 -20.64 -12.40
N ALA A 413 3.79 -21.84 -12.85
CA ALA A 413 4.03 -22.29 -14.22
C ALA A 413 3.08 -21.66 -15.27
N SER A 414 1.85 -21.27 -14.92
CA SER A 414 0.99 -20.47 -15.81
C SER A 414 -0.05 -19.70 -14.98
N SER A 415 0.07 -18.38 -14.96
CA SER A 415 -0.88 -17.48 -14.32
C SER A 415 -0.96 -16.17 -15.12
N GLU A 416 -2.09 -15.49 -15.07
CA GLU A 416 -2.28 -14.17 -15.70
C GLU A 416 -1.23 -13.15 -15.20
N LEU A 417 -0.75 -13.31 -13.96
CA LEU A 417 0.33 -12.50 -13.36
C LEU A 417 1.66 -12.63 -14.13
N ARG A 418 1.91 -13.75 -14.82
CA ARG A 418 3.11 -13.92 -15.69
C ARG A 418 3.06 -13.03 -16.93
N ILE A 419 1.88 -12.66 -17.40
CA ILE A 419 1.72 -11.84 -18.61
C ILE A 419 2.31 -10.45 -18.36
N GLU A 420 1.98 -9.84 -17.21
CA GLU A 420 2.54 -8.55 -16.82
C GLU A 420 4.05 -8.67 -16.53
N ALA A 421 4.45 -9.68 -15.74
CA ALA A 421 5.86 -9.86 -15.36
C ALA A 421 6.79 -10.06 -16.57
N SER A 422 6.41 -10.91 -17.53
CA SER A 422 7.18 -11.12 -18.77
C SER A 422 7.24 -9.87 -19.64
N GLY A 423 6.17 -9.08 -19.68
CA GLY A 423 6.16 -7.78 -20.35
C GLY A 423 7.14 -6.78 -19.75
N GLU A 424 7.14 -6.61 -18.42
CA GLU A 424 8.07 -5.70 -17.74
C GLU A 424 9.51 -6.18 -17.88
N LEU A 425 9.76 -7.49 -17.78
CA LEU A 425 11.07 -8.09 -17.99
C LEU A 425 11.59 -7.85 -19.42
N GLY A 426 10.72 -7.96 -20.42
CA GLY A 426 11.06 -7.62 -21.80
C GLY A 426 11.45 -6.16 -21.99
N VAL A 427 10.79 -5.22 -21.29
CA VAL A 427 11.16 -3.80 -21.32
C VAL A 427 12.52 -3.58 -20.67
N ILE A 428 12.81 -4.24 -19.55
CA ILE A 428 14.11 -4.17 -18.87
C ILE A 428 15.23 -4.67 -19.79
N TYR A 429 15.08 -5.86 -20.37
CA TYR A 429 16.07 -6.40 -21.31
C TYR A 429 16.31 -5.45 -22.48
N ARG A 430 15.26 -4.84 -23.01
CA ARG A 430 15.38 -3.86 -24.09
C ARG A 430 16.16 -2.62 -23.66
N HIS A 431 15.90 -2.08 -22.47
CA HIS A 431 16.62 -0.92 -21.93
C HIS A 431 18.09 -1.22 -21.57
N MET A 432 18.40 -2.48 -21.25
CA MET A 432 19.75 -3.00 -21.06
C MET A 432 20.45 -3.39 -22.37
N ASP A 433 19.85 -3.12 -23.53
CA ASP A 433 20.34 -3.51 -24.87
C ASP A 433 20.46 -5.04 -25.11
N LEU A 434 19.81 -5.84 -24.27
CA LEU A 434 19.68 -7.30 -24.41
C LEU A 434 18.50 -7.65 -25.33
N LEU A 435 18.59 -7.24 -26.60
CA LEU A 435 17.46 -7.26 -27.53
C LEU A 435 16.91 -8.66 -27.83
N ASP A 436 17.77 -9.69 -27.92
CA ASP A 436 17.32 -11.06 -28.14
C ASP A 436 16.61 -11.66 -26.91
N ASP A 437 16.98 -11.25 -25.69
CA ASP A 437 16.30 -11.64 -24.45
C ASP A 437 14.94 -10.94 -24.34
N ALA A 438 14.90 -9.63 -24.67
CA ALA A 438 13.67 -8.86 -24.77
C ALA A 438 12.67 -9.49 -25.73
N LYS A 439 13.15 -9.92 -26.92
CA LYS A 439 12.32 -10.61 -27.93
C LYS A 439 11.71 -11.90 -27.38
N ARG A 440 12.47 -12.70 -26.62
CA ARG A 440 11.96 -13.93 -25.98
C ARG A 440 10.93 -13.62 -24.90
N ALA A 441 11.19 -12.64 -24.04
CA ALA A 441 10.26 -12.24 -22.99
C ALA A 441 8.92 -11.71 -23.55
N PHE A 442 8.96 -10.86 -24.58
CA PHE A 442 7.73 -10.38 -25.23
C PHE A 442 7.00 -11.48 -26.01
N ARG A 443 7.70 -12.50 -26.52
CA ARG A 443 7.06 -13.67 -27.12
C ARG A 443 6.28 -14.48 -26.08
N VAL A 444 6.89 -14.72 -24.92
CA VAL A 444 6.22 -15.36 -23.78
C VAL A 444 4.98 -14.55 -23.39
N GLN A 445 5.09 -13.23 -23.26
CA GLN A 445 3.95 -12.37 -22.98
C GLN A 445 2.82 -12.55 -24.01
N TYR A 446 3.15 -12.52 -25.30
CA TYR A 446 2.19 -12.63 -26.39
C TYR A 446 1.48 -13.99 -26.41
N ASP A 447 2.24 -15.08 -26.26
CA ASP A 447 1.71 -16.44 -26.32
C ASP A 447 0.85 -16.75 -25.08
N THR A 448 1.30 -16.36 -23.88
CA THR A 448 0.49 -16.49 -22.65
C THR A 448 -0.76 -15.61 -22.71
N ALA A 449 -0.66 -14.36 -23.20
CA ALA A 449 -1.84 -13.51 -23.35
C ALA A 449 -2.90 -14.12 -24.29
N LYS A 450 -2.47 -14.82 -25.36
CA LYS A 450 -3.40 -15.56 -26.21
C LYS A 450 -4.08 -16.73 -25.51
N GLU A 451 -3.36 -17.50 -24.70
CA GLU A 451 -3.94 -18.60 -23.92
C GLU A 451 -5.05 -18.11 -22.97
N PHE A 452 -4.84 -16.95 -22.34
CA PHE A 452 -5.81 -16.33 -21.43
C PHE A 452 -6.82 -15.42 -22.12
N GLN A 453 -6.79 -15.30 -23.45
CA GLN A 453 -7.65 -14.38 -24.23
C GLN A 453 -7.56 -12.92 -23.76
N ALA A 454 -6.39 -12.52 -23.27
CA ALA A 454 -6.12 -11.19 -22.73
C ALA A 454 -5.61 -10.25 -23.85
N GLU A 455 -6.52 -9.81 -24.71
CA GLU A 455 -6.24 -9.05 -25.94
C GLU A 455 -5.46 -7.74 -25.69
N GLN A 456 -5.60 -7.18 -24.51
CA GLN A 456 -4.81 -6.05 -24.05
C GLN A 456 -3.30 -6.32 -24.04
N PHE A 457 -2.90 -7.46 -23.50
CA PHE A 457 -1.50 -7.82 -23.41
C PHE A 457 -0.95 -8.37 -24.73
N THR A 458 -1.80 -8.90 -25.62
CA THR A 458 -1.38 -9.22 -27.00
C THR A 458 -1.04 -7.92 -27.76
N CYS A 459 -1.86 -6.88 -27.61
CA CYS A 459 -1.61 -5.55 -28.18
C CYS A 459 -0.32 -4.90 -27.62
N ARG A 460 -0.11 -4.96 -26.30
CA ARG A 460 1.13 -4.47 -25.68
C ARG A 460 2.37 -5.21 -26.21
N SER A 461 2.34 -6.55 -26.22
CA SER A 461 3.50 -7.36 -26.61
C SER A 461 3.85 -7.24 -28.09
N ILE A 462 2.87 -7.19 -29.00
CA ILE A 462 3.17 -7.09 -30.44
C ILE A 462 3.89 -5.80 -30.80
N GLY A 463 3.51 -4.66 -30.22
CA GLY A 463 4.23 -3.41 -30.47
C GLY A 463 5.58 -3.30 -29.76
N ASN A 464 5.79 -4.03 -28.68
CA ASN A 464 7.11 -4.15 -28.07
C ASN A 464 8.03 -5.04 -28.91
N LEU A 465 7.53 -6.14 -29.48
CA LEU A 465 8.23 -6.92 -30.50
C LEU A 465 8.59 -6.07 -31.72
N GLY A 466 7.67 -5.21 -32.17
CA GLY A 466 7.92 -4.25 -33.26
C GLY A 466 9.09 -3.32 -32.94
N MET A 467 9.12 -2.77 -31.72
CA MET A 467 10.23 -1.91 -31.30
C MET A 467 11.56 -2.64 -31.21
N VAL A 468 11.58 -3.87 -30.68
CA VAL A 468 12.81 -4.69 -30.64
C VAL A 468 13.31 -4.99 -32.05
N ASN A 469 12.43 -5.34 -32.99
CA ASN A 469 12.82 -5.56 -34.38
C ASN A 469 13.30 -4.27 -35.06
N TYR A 470 12.74 -3.09 -34.71
CA TYR A 470 13.27 -1.81 -35.17
C TYR A 470 14.71 -1.60 -34.68
N GLN A 471 14.99 -1.78 -33.39
CA GLN A 471 16.33 -1.62 -32.83
C GLN A 471 17.32 -2.62 -33.44
N LEU A 472 16.92 -3.89 -33.60
CA LEU A 472 17.73 -4.90 -34.28
C LEU A 472 17.99 -4.54 -35.74
N SER A 473 17.03 -3.93 -36.46
CA SER A 473 17.24 -3.48 -37.84
C SER A 473 18.31 -2.38 -37.92
N GLN A 474 18.35 -1.48 -36.94
CA GLN A 474 19.38 -0.43 -36.88
C GLN A 474 20.76 -1.02 -36.54
N GLN A 475 20.84 -1.98 -35.61
CA GLN A 475 22.11 -2.62 -35.25
C GLN A 475 22.67 -3.52 -36.37
N ARG A 476 21.80 -4.27 -37.05
CA ARG A 476 22.16 -5.26 -38.06
C ARG A 476 22.11 -4.73 -39.50
N GLN A 477 21.58 -3.52 -39.69
CA GLN A 477 21.33 -2.92 -41.01
C GLN A 477 20.46 -3.84 -41.90
N ASP A 478 19.33 -4.31 -41.34
CA ASP A 478 18.46 -5.32 -41.96
C ASP A 478 17.08 -4.73 -42.30
N GLU A 479 16.83 -4.49 -43.58
CA GLU A 479 15.56 -3.93 -44.08
C GLU A 479 14.36 -4.84 -43.82
N SER A 480 14.55 -6.17 -43.78
CA SER A 480 13.45 -7.12 -43.51
C SER A 480 12.95 -7.00 -42.06
N LEU A 481 13.86 -6.72 -41.12
CA LEU A 481 13.50 -6.44 -39.74
C LEU A 481 12.79 -5.09 -39.59
N LEU A 482 13.18 -4.08 -40.37
CA LEU A 482 12.49 -2.79 -40.42
C LEU A 482 11.07 -2.93 -41.01
N GLU A 483 10.89 -3.80 -42.00
CA GLU A 483 9.57 -4.16 -42.53
C GLU A 483 8.70 -4.86 -41.49
N LEU A 484 9.23 -5.89 -40.84
CA LEU A 484 8.55 -6.60 -39.77
C LEU A 484 8.16 -5.66 -38.62
N ALA A 485 9.06 -4.78 -38.19
CA ALA A 485 8.80 -3.78 -37.16
C ALA A 485 7.62 -2.87 -37.52
N THR A 486 7.59 -2.38 -38.76
CA THR A 486 6.52 -1.51 -39.25
C THR A 486 5.17 -2.23 -39.24
N ASN A 487 5.13 -3.49 -39.71
CA ASN A 487 3.90 -4.28 -39.74
C ASN A 487 3.36 -4.56 -38.32
N GLN A 488 4.24 -4.91 -37.38
CA GLN A 488 3.85 -5.17 -35.99
C GLN A 488 3.35 -3.91 -35.26
N LEU A 489 3.93 -2.74 -35.57
CA LEU A 489 3.47 -1.48 -35.00
C LEU A 489 2.15 -1.01 -35.63
N LEU A 490 1.91 -1.27 -36.91
CA LEU A 490 0.60 -1.08 -37.55
C LEU A 490 -0.46 -1.98 -36.90
N GLU A 491 -0.13 -3.27 -36.68
CA GLU A 491 -1.02 -4.21 -35.98
C GLU A 491 -1.36 -3.72 -34.56
N ARG A 492 -0.39 -3.16 -33.82
CA ARG A 492 -0.67 -2.55 -32.51
C ARG A 492 -1.67 -1.41 -32.60
N VAL A 493 -1.52 -0.51 -33.57
CA VAL A 493 -2.45 0.62 -33.76
C VAL A 493 -3.86 0.09 -34.09
N GLU A 494 -3.97 -0.89 -34.98
CA GLU A 494 -5.23 -1.51 -35.34
C GLU A 494 -5.92 -2.20 -34.15
N ARG A 495 -5.20 -3.05 -33.42
CA ARG A 495 -5.72 -3.73 -32.21
C ARG A 495 -6.15 -2.73 -31.14
N SER A 496 -5.38 -1.67 -30.93
CA SER A 496 -5.73 -0.61 -29.98
C SER A 496 -7.06 0.06 -30.34
N ARG A 497 -7.31 0.31 -31.64
CA ARG A 497 -8.59 0.83 -32.14
C ARG A 497 -9.73 -0.15 -31.93
N GLN A 498 -9.53 -1.42 -32.28
CA GLN A 498 -10.52 -2.48 -32.07
C GLN A 498 -10.90 -2.66 -30.59
N ILE A 499 -9.94 -2.56 -29.68
CA ILE A 499 -10.22 -2.61 -28.23
C ILE A 499 -11.15 -1.46 -27.83
N LYS A 500 -10.88 -0.23 -28.30
CA LYS A 500 -11.75 0.92 -28.02
C LYS A 500 -13.15 0.75 -28.61
N ASP A 501 -13.25 0.25 -29.85
CA ASP A 501 -14.53 0.10 -30.54
C ASP A 501 -15.42 -0.98 -29.92
N THR A 502 -14.81 -2.00 -29.29
CA THR A 502 -15.55 -3.12 -28.69
C THR A 502 -15.78 -2.95 -27.19
N ILE A 503 -15.15 -1.97 -26.53
CA ILE A 503 -15.15 -1.86 -25.06
C ILE A 503 -16.55 -1.72 -24.47
N ASP A 504 -17.43 -0.97 -25.13
CA ASP A 504 -18.81 -0.73 -24.68
C ASP A 504 -19.71 -1.97 -24.83
N SER A 505 -19.30 -2.93 -25.65
CA SER A 505 -19.99 -4.21 -25.83
C SER A 505 -19.55 -5.29 -24.84
N GLN A 506 -18.52 -5.02 -24.03
CA GLN A 506 -18.00 -5.97 -23.06
C GLN A 506 -18.63 -5.78 -21.68
N ASP A 507 -18.86 -6.90 -21.00
CA ASP A 507 -19.39 -6.93 -19.63
C ASP A 507 -18.26 -6.61 -18.63
N LEU A 508 -17.92 -5.32 -18.54
CA LEU A 508 -16.86 -4.78 -17.68
C LEU A 508 -17.46 -3.79 -16.67
N ASP A 509 -16.97 -3.81 -15.43
CA ASP A 509 -17.25 -2.77 -14.46
C ASP A 509 -16.66 -1.41 -14.91
N ALA A 510 -17.15 -0.32 -14.33
CA ALA A 510 -16.79 1.03 -14.76
C ALA A 510 -15.29 1.33 -14.62
N ALA A 511 -14.63 0.84 -13.56
CA ALA A 511 -13.23 1.10 -13.30
C ALA A 511 -12.33 0.31 -14.27
N THR A 512 -12.65 -0.97 -14.49
CA THR A 512 -11.96 -1.80 -15.50
C THR A 512 -12.13 -1.22 -16.89
N ARG A 513 -13.35 -0.79 -17.25
CA ARG A 513 -13.63 -0.13 -18.54
C ARG A 513 -12.80 1.14 -18.73
N GLU A 514 -12.77 2.02 -17.73
CA GLU A 514 -11.97 3.25 -17.79
C GLU A 514 -10.48 2.94 -17.96
N GLN A 515 -9.95 1.98 -17.19
CA GLN A 515 -8.55 1.57 -17.27
C GLN A 515 -8.23 1.00 -18.66
N TRP A 516 -9.09 0.13 -19.19
CA TRP A 516 -8.92 -0.50 -20.49
C TRP A 516 -8.93 0.51 -21.63
N LEU A 517 -9.80 1.52 -21.55
CA LEU A 517 -9.83 2.61 -22.50
C LEU A 517 -8.54 3.43 -22.44
N LYS A 518 -8.07 3.80 -21.24
CA LYS A 518 -6.80 4.52 -21.05
C LYS A 518 -5.61 3.75 -21.63
N ASP A 519 -5.55 2.44 -21.37
CA ASP A 519 -4.49 1.58 -21.88
C ASP A 519 -4.50 1.47 -23.41
N ALA A 520 -5.69 1.30 -24.01
CA ALA A 520 -5.82 1.23 -25.46
C ALA A 520 -5.38 2.54 -26.15
N ILE A 521 -5.78 3.70 -25.63
CA ILE A 521 -5.33 4.99 -26.17
C ILE A 521 -3.80 5.13 -26.00
N THR A 522 -3.27 4.74 -24.84
CA THR A 522 -1.82 4.75 -24.57
C THR A 522 -1.06 3.88 -25.57
N TRP A 523 -1.57 2.70 -25.90
CA TRP A 523 -0.92 1.79 -26.82
C TRP A 523 -0.99 2.24 -28.28
N GLU A 524 -2.09 2.87 -28.68
CA GLU A 524 -2.21 3.51 -29.99
C GLU A 524 -1.19 4.64 -30.14
N THR A 525 -1.13 5.55 -29.17
CA THR A 525 -0.12 6.61 -29.12
C THR A 525 1.28 6.04 -29.28
N ILE A 526 1.67 5.08 -28.43
CA ILE A 526 3.02 4.52 -28.46
C ILE A 526 3.29 3.84 -29.81
N GLY A 527 2.28 3.16 -30.38
CA GLY A 527 2.37 2.57 -31.71
C GLY A 527 2.67 3.61 -32.80
N LEU A 528 1.88 4.68 -32.84
CA LEU A 528 2.05 5.79 -33.79
C LEU A 528 3.38 6.53 -33.61
N SER A 529 3.77 6.82 -32.36
CA SER A 529 5.07 7.42 -32.04
C SER A 529 6.22 6.57 -32.54
N ARG A 530 6.18 5.25 -32.34
CA ARG A 530 7.23 4.33 -32.83
C ARG A 530 7.17 4.12 -34.35
N LEU A 531 6.00 4.17 -34.97
CA LEU A 531 5.87 4.16 -36.44
C LEU A 531 6.60 5.34 -37.07
N SER A 532 6.60 6.50 -36.40
CA SER A 532 7.35 7.67 -36.88
C SER A 532 8.86 7.37 -37.03
N LEU A 533 9.43 6.57 -36.13
CA LEU A 533 10.82 6.10 -36.21
C LEU A 533 11.05 5.22 -37.45
N CYS A 534 10.13 4.28 -37.71
CA CYS A 534 10.23 3.40 -38.88
C CYS A 534 10.12 4.19 -40.18
N TYR A 535 9.21 5.16 -40.27
CA TYR A 535 9.09 6.01 -41.46
C TYR A 535 10.32 6.91 -41.67
N ALA A 536 10.84 7.50 -40.60
CA ALA A 536 12.07 8.29 -40.65
C ALA A 536 13.27 7.44 -41.11
N ALA A 537 13.41 6.21 -40.61
CA ALA A 537 14.48 5.30 -41.02
C ALA A 537 14.41 4.90 -42.51
N ARG A 538 13.22 4.97 -43.14
CA ARG A 538 13.03 4.78 -44.59
C ARG A 538 13.17 6.06 -45.41
N GLY A 539 13.52 7.19 -44.77
CA GLY A 539 13.63 8.49 -45.42
C GLY A 539 12.30 9.21 -45.70
N ASP A 540 11.17 8.75 -45.14
CA ASP A 540 9.85 9.37 -45.33
C ASP A 540 9.49 10.30 -44.15
N ALA A 541 10.18 11.45 -44.09
CA ALA A 541 9.99 12.44 -43.04
C ALA A 541 8.53 12.93 -42.94
N LYS A 542 7.84 13.09 -44.07
CA LYS A 542 6.43 13.53 -44.09
C LYS A 542 5.46 12.50 -43.50
N LYS A 543 5.68 11.20 -43.71
CA LYS A 543 4.90 10.17 -42.99
C LYS A 543 5.26 10.13 -41.51
N ALA A 544 6.54 10.29 -41.16
CA ALA A 544 6.97 10.35 -39.77
C ALA A 544 6.29 11.49 -39.00
N VAL A 545 6.27 12.71 -39.55
CA VAL A 545 5.60 13.88 -38.97
C VAL A 545 4.10 13.63 -38.78
N ARG A 546 3.42 13.05 -39.78
CA ARG A 546 1.99 12.73 -39.69
C ARG A 546 1.67 11.73 -38.57
N ALA A 547 2.40 10.62 -38.51
CA ALA A 547 2.19 9.60 -37.47
C ALA A 547 2.47 10.16 -36.07
N ALA A 548 3.56 10.92 -35.89
CA ALA A 548 3.89 11.51 -34.61
C ALA A 548 2.92 12.62 -34.18
N PHE A 549 2.38 13.40 -35.13
CA PHE A 549 1.36 14.40 -34.86
C PHE A 549 0.02 13.77 -34.43
N GLU A 550 -0.38 12.68 -35.10
CA GLU A 550 -1.56 11.90 -34.71
C GLU A 550 -1.39 11.35 -33.29
N ALA A 551 -0.22 10.79 -32.96
CA ALA A 551 0.11 10.35 -31.61
C ALA A 551 -0.02 11.49 -30.59
N LEU A 552 0.57 12.66 -30.86
CA LEU A 552 0.52 13.80 -29.95
C LEU A 552 -0.91 14.31 -29.73
N THR A 553 -1.77 14.24 -30.75
CA THR A 553 -3.17 14.65 -30.65
C THR A 553 -3.95 13.77 -29.67
N LEU A 554 -3.67 12.47 -29.65
CA LEU A 554 -4.29 11.52 -28.72
C LEU A 554 -3.84 11.75 -27.26
N VAL A 555 -2.59 12.17 -27.04
CA VAL A 555 -1.99 12.27 -25.70
C VAL A 555 -2.34 13.55 -24.96
N ARG A 556 -2.82 14.59 -25.64
CA ARG A 556 -3.16 15.87 -24.99
C ARG A 556 -4.26 15.76 -23.92
N THR A 557 -4.95 14.62 -23.84
CA THR A 557 -5.98 14.33 -22.85
C THR A 557 -5.48 13.46 -21.68
N PHE A 558 -4.19 13.13 -21.63
CA PHE A 558 -3.63 12.17 -20.65
C PHE A 558 -3.23 12.85 -19.34
N GLU A 559 -3.35 12.09 -18.25
CA GLU A 559 -2.80 12.44 -16.93
C GLU A 559 -1.30 12.09 -16.81
N ASP A 560 -0.79 11.10 -17.55
CA ASP A 560 0.62 10.68 -17.47
C ASP A 560 1.54 11.62 -18.26
N VAL A 561 2.19 12.51 -17.51
CA VAL A 561 3.10 13.56 -18.02
C VAL A 561 4.33 12.99 -18.76
N ASN A 562 4.76 11.76 -18.47
CA ASN A 562 5.89 11.14 -19.17
C ASN A 562 5.49 10.69 -20.58
N VAL A 563 4.27 10.16 -20.74
CA VAL A 563 3.74 9.78 -22.07
C VAL A 563 3.58 11.02 -22.94
N VAL A 564 3.10 12.14 -22.35
CA VAL A 564 3.02 13.45 -23.03
C VAL A 564 4.40 13.92 -23.48
N ALA A 565 5.40 13.90 -22.59
CA ALA A 565 6.77 14.29 -22.90
C ALA A 565 7.37 13.42 -24.03
N MET A 566 7.20 12.11 -23.99
CA MET A 566 7.68 11.22 -25.06
C MET A 566 6.93 11.43 -26.38
N GLY A 567 5.63 11.70 -26.36
CA GLY A 567 4.87 12.07 -27.56
C GLY A 567 5.41 13.34 -28.21
N ARG A 568 5.73 14.37 -27.40
CA ARG A 568 6.38 15.61 -27.87
C ARG A 568 7.78 15.35 -28.40
N PHE A 569 8.56 14.48 -27.75
CA PHE A 569 9.86 14.07 -28.25
C PHE A 569 9.76 13.51 -29.67
N PHE A 570 8.92 12.50 -29.90
CA PHE A 570 8.81 11.87 -31.22
C PHE A 570 8.29 12.84 -32.29
N TYR A 571 7.35 13.72 -31.94
CA TYR A 571 6.87 14.75 -32.86
C TYR A 571 7.94 15.79 -33.18
N GLY A 572 8.62 16.33 -32.17
CA GLY A 572 9.73 17.26 -32.35
C GLY A 572 10.88 16.65 -33.15
N ARG A 573 11.21 15.38 -32.90
CA ARG A 573 12.21 14.63 -33.67
C ARG A 573 11.83 14.50 -35.14
N ALA A 574 10.57 14.14 -35.43
CA ALA A 574 10.09 14.04 -36.81
C ALA A 574 10.13 15.40 -37.52
N LEU A 575 9.76 16.50 -36.84
CA LEU A 575 9.87 17.86 -37.35
C LEU A 575 11.32 18.26 -37.64
N LEU A 576 12.24 17.92 -36.73
CA LEU A 576 13.67 18.21 -36.90
C LEU A 576 14.22 17.51 -38.15
N LEU A 577 13.88 16.23 -38.35
CA LEU A 577 14.28 15.45 -39.53
C LEU A 577 13.64 15.97 -40.83
N ASP A 578 12.47 16.63 -40.75
CA ASP A 578 11.83 17.33 -41.86
C ASP A 578 12.37 18.77 -42.07
N GLY A 579 13.38 19.19 -41.29
CA GLY A 579 14.03 20.51 -41.40
C GLY A 579 13.35 21.64 -40.64
N GLN A 580 12.32 21.37 -39.83
CA GLN A 580 11.55 22.35 -39.08
C GLN A 580 12.09 22.56 -37.66
N ARG A 581 13.31 23.12 -37.55
CA ARG A 581 14.06 23.22 -36.28
C ARG A 581 13.33 23.98 -35.17
N ASP A 582 12.77 25.16 -35.47
CA ASP A 582 12.12 26.00 -34.44
C ASP A 582 10.86 25.32 -33.86
N ALA A 583 10.08 24.68 -34.72
CA ALA A 583 8.91 23.90 -34.30
C ALA A 583 9.31 22.68 -33.47
N ALA A 584 10.43 22.02 -33.81
CA ALA A 584 10.98 20.93 -33.01
C ALA A 584 11.38 21.40 -31.60
N LEU A 585 12.10 22.52 -31.49
CA LEU A 585 12.51 23.10 -30.20
C LEU A 585 11.33 23.47 -29.31
N GLN A 586 10.24 23.99 -29.87
CA GLN A 586 9.01 24.25 -29.12
C GLN A 586 8.46 22.96 -28.49
N GLN A 587 8.55 21.82 -29.18
CA GLN A 587 8.12 20.54 -28.60
C GLN A 587 9.10 20.04 -27.54
N PHE A 588 10.40 20.20 -27.75
CA PHE A 588 11.43 19.76 -26.82
C PHE A 588 11.43 20.53 -25.50
N ASN A 589 11.05 21.81 -25.52
CA ASN A 589 11.06 22.67 -24.35
C ASN A 589 9.69 22.84 -23.70
N SER A 590 8.63 22.31 -24.31
CA SER A 590 7.30 22.37 -23.72
C SER A 590 7.23 21.52 -22.45
N HIS A 591 6.73 22.13 -21.39
CA HIS A 591 6.60 21.56 -20.06
C HIS A 591 5.14 21.58 -19.59
N ASP A 592 4.18 21.49 -20.52
CA ASP A 592 2.75 21.38 -20.18
C ASP A 592 2.55 20.12 -19.33
N GLY A 593 2.25 20.28 -18.04
CA GLY A 593 2.16 19.18 -17.07
C GLY A 593 3.44 18.87 -16.29
N GLY A 594 4.53 19.64 -16.45
CA GLY A 594 5.72 19.54 -15.60
C GLY A 594 6.70 18.41 -15.94
N CYS A 595 6.73 17.90 -17.18
CA CYS A 595 7.76 16.96 -17.63
C CYS A 595 8.20 17.30 -19.07
N THR A 596 9.50 17.44 -19.31
CA THR A 596 10.09 17.65 -20.64
C THR A 596 10.59 16.32 -21.22
N PRO A 597 10.77 16.23 -22.55
CA PRO A 597 11.51 15.13 -23.19
C PRO A 597 12.83 14.77 -22.50
N ALA A 598 13.64 15.75 -22.12
CA ALA A 598 14.92 15.50 -21.44
C ALA A 598 14.73 14.82 -20.07
N LEU A 599 13.75 15.28 -19.28
CA LEU A 599 13.35 14.66 -18.01
C LEU A 599 12.90 13.21 -18.21
N ALA A 600 12.00 12.97 -19.18
CA ALA A 600 11.46 11.65 -19.46
C ALA A 600 12.54 10.64 -19.89
N LEU A 601 13.48 11.05 -20.74
CA LEU A 601 14.59 10.20 -21.19
C LEU A 601 15.53 9.84 -20.03
N CYS A 602 15.80 10.77 -19.11
CA CYS A 602 16.69 10.53 -17.96
C CYS A 602 16.05 9.66 -16.87
N LYS A 603 14.71 9.53 -16.83
CA LYS A 603 14.01 8.63 -15.88
C LYS A 603 14.23 7.15 -16.18
N GLU A 604 14.41 6.80 -17.44
CA GLU A 604 14.57 5.41 -17.89
C GLU A 604 15.88 5.27 -18.69
N PRO A 605 17.05 5.09 -18.05
CA PRO A 605 18.32 5.07 -18.76
C PRO A 605 18.40 3.94 -19.79
N SER A 606 18.92 4.20 -20.98
CA SER A 606 19.21 3.18 -22.00
C SER A 606 20.14 3.78 -23.06
N ASP A 607 20.80 2.94 -23.86
CA ASP A 607 21.59 3.46 -24.99
C ASP A 607 20.71 4.21 -26.00
N GLU A 608 19.50 3.73 -26.23
CA GLU A 608 18.48 4.41 -27.05
C GLU A 608 18.16 5.81 -26.50
N HIS A 609 17.82 5.92 -25.22
CA HIS A 609 17.47 7.21 -24.63
C HIS A 609 18.66 8.17 -24.57
N ARG A 610 19.88 7.65 -24.39
CA ARG A 610 21.10 8.48 -24.50
C ARG A 610 21.28 9.02 -25.92
N GLN A 611 21.02 8.24 -26.96
CA GLN A 611 21.05 8.75 -28.34
C GLN A 611 20.00 9.86 -28.54
N TYR A 612 18.78 9.66 -28.06
CA TYR A 612 17.74 10.68 -28.10
C TYR A 612 18.09 11.94 -27.31
N LEU A 613 18.70 11.79 -26.14
CA LEU A 613 19.17 12.91 -25.33
C LEU A 613 20.26 13.70 -26.07
N ARG A 614 21.14 13.02 -26.83
CA ARG A 614 22.15 13.67 -27.68
C ARG A 614 21.47 14.52 -28.76
N GLU A 615 20.47 13.97 -29.44
CA GLU A 615 19.69 14.71 -30.45
C GLU A 615 19.05 15.99 -29.86
N LEU A 616 18.51 15.92 -28.64
CA LEU A 616 17.95 17.08 -27.94
C LEU A 616 19.02 18.15 -27.66
N ILE A 617 20.18 17.75 -27.14
CA ILE A 617 21.28 18.66 -26.82
C ILE A 617 21.82 19.34 -28.08
N ASP A 618 21.98 18.60 -29.17
CA ASP A 618 22.48 19.13 -30.44
C ASP A 618 21.46 20.04 -31.14
N ALA A 619 20.15 19.78 -30.93
CA ALA A 619 19.09 20.68 -31.36
C ALA A 619 19.06 22.00 -30.55
N GLY A 620 19.55 21.99 -29.32
CA GLY A 620 19.56 23.13 -28.39
C GLY A 620 18.37 23.16 -27.42
N ALA A 621 17.83 21.99 -27.07
CA ALA A 621 16.76 21.89 -26.07
C ALA A 621 17.24 22.33 -24.68
N ASP A 622 16.34 22.89 -23.88
CA ASP A 622 16.58 23.36 -22.50
C ASP A 622 16.79 22.17 -21.54
N MET A 623 17.90 22.17 -20.80
CA MET A 623 18.28 21.10 -19.86
C MET A 623 18.10 21.53 -18.41
N SER A 624 17.75 22.80 -18.17
CA SER A 624 17.62 23.39 -16.83
C SER A 624 16.22 23.22 -16.21
N VAL A 625 15.25 22.79 -17.01
CA VAL A 625 13.85 22.64 -16.57
C VAL A 625 13.72 21.57 -15.49
N THR A 626 13.01 21.91 -14.42
CA THR A 626 12.63 20.98 -13.35
C THR A 626 11.16 20.58 -13.45
N ASP A 627 10.83 19.39 -12.97
CA ASP A 627 9.45 18.94 -12.86
C ASP A 627 8.69 19.57 -11.68
N GLY A 628 7.42 19.18 -11.51
CA GLY A 628 6.57 19.63 -10.39
C GLY A 628 7.08 19.25 -9.00
N HIS A 629 8.13 18.42 -8.90
CA HIS A 629 8.80 18.06 -7.66
C HIS A 629 10.14 18.80 -7.46
N GLY A 630 10.56 19.63 -8.41
CA GLY A 630 11.84 20.32 -8.39
C GLY A 630 13.02 19.46 -8.86
N TYR A 631 12.76 18.32 -9.54
CA TYR A 631 13.81 17.45 -10.08
C TYR A 631 14.10 17.79 -11.55
N SER A 632 15.38 17.94 -11.85
CA SER A 632 15.93 18.18 -13.18
C SER A 632 16.25 16.87 -13.91
N ALA A 633 16.61 16.97 -15.19
CA ALA A 633 17.12 15.82 -15.95
C ALA A 633 18.39 15.23 -15.30
N LEU A 634 19.23 16.09 -14.71
CA LEU A 634 20.43 15.68 -13.98
C LEU A 634 20.10 14.86 -12.73
N ASP A 635 19.06 15.26 -11.99
CA ASP A 635 18.58 14.52 -10.81
C ASP A 635 18.18 13.09 -11.20
N TYR A 636 17.35 12.95 -12.24
CA TYR A 636 16.91 11.63 -12.70
C TYR A 636 18.05 10.76 -13.23
N ALA A 637 18.95 11.33 -14.02
CA ALA A 637 20.15 10.61 -14.49
C ALA A 637 21.04 10.15 -13.31
N THR A 638 21.10 10.94 -12.24
CA THR A 638 21.85 10.61 -11.02
C THR A 638 21.17 9.52 -10.22
N PHE A 639 19.85 9.63 -10.00
CA PHE A 639 19.04 8.63 -9.30
C PHE A 639 19.12 7.27 -9.98
N ALA A 640 19.07 7.25 -11.31
CA ALA A 640 19.20 6.05 -12.12
C ALA A 640 20.63 5.50 -12.17
N GLY A 641 21.64 6.28 -11.75
CA GLY A 641 23.04 5.88 -11.80
C GLY A 641 23.65 5.92 -13.22
N ASP A 642 23.04 6.64 -14.16
CA ASP A 642 23.54 6.75 -15.54
C ASP A 642 24.55 7.88 -15.66
N ALA A 643 25.83 7.57 -15.41
CA ALA A 643 26.92 8.54 -15.49
C ALA A 643 27.04 9.18 -16.89
N LYS A 644 26.77 8.43 -17.96
CA LYS A 644 26.82 8.96 -19.32
C LYS A 644 25.73 10.00 -19.55
N ALA A 645 24.50 9.73 -19.11
CA ALA A 645 23.42 10.71 -19.20
C ALA A 645 23.71 11.95 -18.33
N GLN A 646 24.30 11.78 -17.13
CA GLN A 646 24.73 12.92 -16.30
C GLN A 646 25.72 13.82 -17.03
N ASP A 647 26.76 13.23 -17.65
CA ASP A 647 27.75 13.98 -18.41
C ASP A 647 27.12 14.74 -19.58
N MET A 648 26.15 14.12 -20.26
CA MET A 648 25.40 14.72 -21.35
C MET A 648 24.54 15.90 -20.90
N VAL A 649 23.78 15.75 -19.82
CA VAL A 649 22.96 16.85 -19.28
C VAL A 649 23.85 18.02 -18.85
N LEU A 650 24.96 17.73 -18.16
CA LEU A 650 25.93 18.76 -17.76
C LEU A 650 26.56 19.46 -18.98
N GLU A 651 26.85 18.71 -20.06
CA GLU A 651 27.30 19.30 -21.32
C GLU A 651 26.24 20.24 -21.92
N GLY A 652 24.97 19.83 -21.95
CA GLY A 652 23.86 20.66 -22.44
C GLY A 652 23.68 21.95 -21.63
N LEU A 653 23.77 21.86 -20.29
CA LEU A 653 23.71 23.02 -19.40
C LEU A 653 24.87 24.01 -19.66
N ARG A 654 26.10 23.51 -19.83
CA ARG A 654 27.26 24.35 -20.19
C ARG A 654 27.09 25.05 -21.54
N ARG A 655 26.53 24.36 -22.54
CA ARG A 655 26.24 24.97 -23.85
C ARG A 655 25.23 26.11 -23.74
N GLN A 656 24.26 26.02 -22.82
CA GLN A 656 23.24 27.05 -22.59
C GLN A 656 23.79 28.28 -21.86
N ALA A 657 24.74 28.08 -20.94
CA ALA A 657 25.34 29.15 -20.15
C ALA A 657 26.39 29.98 -20.92
N GLY A 658 26.73 29.60 -22.16
CA GLY A 658 27.63 30.36 -23.03
C GLY A 658 29.12 30.06 -22.83
N GLY A 659 29.49 29.03 -22.05
CA GLY A 659 30.85 28.49 -21.98
C GLY A 659 31.88 29.37 -21.28
N VAL A 660 31.48 30.18 -20.29
CA VAL A 660 32.38 31.06 -19.51
C VAL A 660 32.92 30.30 -18.29
N ASP A 661 34.16 30.57 -17.86
CA ASP A 661 34.91 29.85 -16.79
C ASP A 661 34.18 29.70 -15.42
N ASP A 662 33.08 30.42 -15.17
CA ASP A 662 32.22 30.26 -13.98
C ASP A 662 31.32 28.99 -14.04
N ASP A 663 31.27 28.32 -15.21
CA ASP A 663 30.46 27.12 -15.49
C ASP A 663 30.95 25.85 -14.75
N SER A 664 32.24 25.77 -14.42
CA SER A 664 32.82 24.62 -13.71
C SER A 664 32.27 24.52 -12.27
N ASN A 665 32.18 25.65 -11.57
CA ASN A 665 31.69 25.68 -10.19
C ASN A 665 30.18 25.39 -10.11
N THR A 666 29.40 25.97 -11.02
CA THR A 666 27.94 25.76 -11.07
C THR A 666 27.59 24.31 -11.42
N SER A 667 28.25 23.74 -12.43
CA SER A 667 28.07 22.32 -12.81
C SER A 667 28.43 21.37 -11.66
N SER A 668 29.53 21.67 -10.95
CA SER A 668 29.97 20.89 -9.77
C SER A 668 28.94 20.97 -8.64
N LEU A 669 28.38 22.16 -8.38
CA LEU A 669 27.35 22.36 -7.36
C LEU A 669 26.08 21.57 -7.67
N LEU A 670 25.53 21.68 -8.88
CA LEU A 670 24.33 20.96 -9.30
C LEU A 670 24.52 19.43 -9.19
N HIS A 671 25.69 18.94 -9.57
CA HIS A 671 26.04 17.54 -9.45
C HIS A 671 26.13 17.08 -7.98
N LYS A 672 26.73 17.89 -7.09
CA LYS A 672 26.77 17.63 -5.65
C LYS A 672 25.37 17.61 -5.03
N GLU A 673 24.51 18.56 -5.37
CA GLU A 673 23.13 18.61 -4.87
C GLU A 673 22.30 17.40 -5.33
N SER A 674 22.44 17.01 -6.59
CA SER A 674 21.79 15.82 -7.15
C SER A 674 22.26 14.54 -6.43
N LYS A 675 23.57 14.38 -6.21
CA LYS A 675 24.13 13.27 -5.40
C LYS A 675 23.62 13.29 -3.96
N LEU A 676 23.49 14.47 -3.35
CA LEU A 676 22.98 14.63 -2.00
C LEU A 676 21.51 14.15 -1.91
N ARG A 677 20.65 14.57 -2.84
CA ARG A 677 19.25 14.12 -2.92
C ARG A 677 19.15 12.60 -3.10
N LYS A 678 19.99 12.03 -3.97
CA LYS A 678 20.10 10.57 -4.13
C LYS A 678 20.45 9.89 -2.80
N GLY A 679 21.46 10.42 -2.11
CA GLY A 679 21.91 9.91 -0.84
C GLY A 679 20.83 9.91 0.24
N TYR A 680 20.03 10.97 0.35
CA TYR A 680 18.87 11.01 1.24
C TYR A 680 17.86 9.92 0.94
N ARG A 681 17.50 9.75 -0.34
CA ARG A 681 16.54 8.73 -0.78
C ARG A 681 17.03 7.33 -0.43
N GLU A 682 18.29 7.01 -0.75
CA GLU A 682 18.87 5.69 -0.46
C GLU A 682 18.95 5.42 1.04
N LEU A 683 19.44 6.38 1.83
CA LEU A 683 19.57 6.21 3.27
C LEU A 683 18.19 6.10 3.95
N PHE A 684 17.25 7.00 3.68
CA PHE A 684 15.93 6.95 4.31
C PHE A 684 15.12 5.74 3.84
N GLN A 685 14.97 5.55 2.53
CA GLN A 685 13.97 4.62 2.00
C GLN A 685 14.51 3.19 1.91
N GLU A 686 15.80 3.03 1.58
CA GLU A 686 16.37 1.71 1.29
C GLU A 686 17.13 1.13 2.48
N ARG A 687 17.62 1.96 3.41
CA ARG A 687 18.39 1.52 4.57
C ARG A 687 17.63 1.65 5.89
N LEU A 688 17.16 2.85 6.25
CA LEU A 688 16.57 3.10 7.58
C LEU A 688 15.09 2.67 7.67
N ARG A 689 14.27 2.93 6.66
CA ARG A 689 12.84 2.59 6.67
C ARG A 689 12.55 1.08 6.85
N PRO A 690 13.29 0.15 6.24
CA PRO A 690 13.11 -1.28 6.52
C PRO A 690 13.28 -1.65 7.99
N VAL A 691 14.25 -1.02 8.69
CA VAL A 691 14.46 -1.22 10.14
C VAL A 691 13.26 -0.70 10.93
N LEU A 692 12.75 0.49 10.57
CA LEU A 692 11.57 1.08 11.20
C LEU A 692 10.31 0.22 11.00
N LEU A 693 10.12 -0.37 9.81
CA LEU A 693 8.98 -1.26 9.51
C LEU A 693 9.06 -2.62 10.19
N ALA A 694 10.27 -3.19 10.33
CA ALA A 694 10.47 -4.43 11.05
C ALA A 694 10.23 -4.30 12.57
N GLY A 695 10.29 -3.06 13.09
CA GLY A 695 10.10 -2.70 14.48
C GLY A 695 8.65 -2.84 14.98
N GLY A 696 8.19 -4.08 15.17
CA GLY A 696 7.03 -4.41 16.02
C GLY A 696 7.43 -4.83 17.45
N GLY A 697 8.70 -4.64 17.82
CA GLY A 697 9.31 -5.05 19.09
C GLY A 697 9.70 -3.90 20.01
N ASP A 698 10.71 -4.11 20.85
CA ASP A 698 11.26 -3.12 21.79
C ASP A 698 11.82 -1.87 21.06
N PRO A 699 11.30 -0.65 21.34
CA PRO A 699 11.75 0.59 20.68
C PRO A 699 13.26 0.84 20.75
N ASP A 700 13.90 0.50 21.87
CA ASP A 700 15.33 0.72 22.06
C ASP A 700 16.17 -0.18 21.14
N SER A 701 15.74 -1.42 20.93
CA SER A 701 16.38 -2.33 19.97
C SER A 701 16.26 -1.81 18.53
N SER A 702 15.10 -1.28 18.14
CA SER A 702 14.89 -0.71 16.80
C SER A 702 15.79 0.50 16.55
N ILE A 703 15.91 1.40 17.53
CA ILE A 703 16.77 2.58 17.42
C ILE A 703 18.26 2.21 17.41
N SER A 704 18.66 1.24 18.23
CA SER A 704 20.04 0.72 18.20
C SER A 704 20.39 0.15 16.81
N GLU A 705 19.46 -0.58 16.19
CA GLU A 705 19.64 -1.11 14.85
C GLU A 705 19.72 0.00 13.79
N LEU A 706 18.94 1.08 13.93
CA LEU A 706 19.06 2.25 13.06
C LEU A 706 20.45 2.88 13.10
N ARG A 707 21.05 3.01 14.29
CA ARG A 707 22.42 3.53 14.45
C ARG A 707 23.43 2.63 13.75
N ARG A 708 23.29 1.32 13.92
CA ARG A 708 24.17 0.31 13.29
C ARG A 708 24.08 0.41 11.76
N VAL A 709 22.87 0.34 11.21
CA VAL A 709 22.62 0.38 9.76
C VAL A 709 23.09 1.68 9.13
N TYR A 710 22.88 2.83 9.79
CA TYR A 710 23.39 4.11 9.31
C TYR A 710 24.92 4.14 9.28
N ALA A 711 25.57 3.74 10.38
CA ALA A 711 27.02 3.72 10.47
C ALA A 711 27.66 2.79 9.42
N GLU A 712 27.09 1.60 9.21
CA GLU A 712 27.53 0.66 8.17
C GLU A 712 27.33 1.23 6.77
N SER A 713 26.18 1.85 6.50
CA SER A 713 25.89 2.45 5.19
C SER A 713 26.89 3.54 4.81
N LEU A 714 27.37 4.33 5.79
CA LEU A 714 28.43 5.32 5.56
C LEU A 714 29.83 4.69 5.47
N ALA A 715 30.07 3.57 6.15
CA ALA A 715 31.34 2.86 6.06
C ALA A 715 31.53 2.13 4.72
N GLU A 716 30.43 1.66 4.12
CA GLU A 716 30.41 0.98 2.82
C GLU A 716 30.59 1.94 1.62
N ASP A 717 30.27 3.23 1.79
CA ASP A 717 30.20 4.20 0.69
C ASP A 717 30.88 5.54 1.06
N ALA A 718 32.08 5.74 0.51
CA ALA A 718 32.90 6.92 0.77
C ALA A 718 32.26 8.22 0.25
N ASP A 719 31.51 8.17 -0.86
CA ASP A 719 30.78 9.33 -1.39
C ASP A 719 29.68 9.75 -0.39
N LYS A 720 28.94 8.78 0.16
CA LYS A 720 27.96 9.06 1.23
C LYS A 720 28.62 9.58 2.50
N ARG A 721 29.74 9.01 2.92
CA ARG A 721 30.51 9.47 4.10
C ARG A 721 30.97 10.93 3.97
N ALA A 722 31.28 11.38 2.75
CA ALA A 722 31.64 12.77 2.47
C ALA A 722 30.42 13.72 2.50
N MET A 723 29.24 13.24 2.09
CA MET A 723 28.01 14.04 2.05
C MET A 723 27.27 14.10 3.39
N PHE A 724 27.35 13.03 4.19
CA PHE A 724 26.62 12.89 5.44
C PHE A 724 27.56 12.51 6.57
N ASP A 725 27.49 13.29 7.63
CA ASP A 725 28.29 13.04 8.81
C ASP A 725 27.80 11.81 9.59
N VAL A 726 28.72 11.22 10.37
CA VAL A 726 28.42 10.14 11.30
C VAL A 726 27.66 10.65 12.51
N LEU A 727 26.96 9.75 13.19
CA LEU A 727 26.38 10.04 14.48
C LEU A 727 27.48 10.33 15.51
N ARG A 728 27.56 11.58 15.96
CA ARG A 728 28.32 11.97 17.16
C ARG A 728 27.38 12.38 18.27
N PHE A 729 27.75 12.14 19.51
CA PHE A 729 26.97 12.56 20.68
C PHE A 729 27.90 12.97 21.82
N VAL A 730 27.39 13.76 22.77
CA VAL A 730 28.13 14.09 23.99
C VAL A 730 27.55 13.25 25.13
N PRO A 731 28.35 12.45 25.86
CA PRO A 731 27.86 11.83 27.09
C PRO A 731 27.30 12.89 28.04
N TYR A 732 26.13 12.66 28.61
CA TYR A 732 25.45 13.67 29.40
C TYR A 732 26.27 14.09 30.64
N SER A 733 27.06 13.18 31.21
CA SER A 733 28.01 13.50 32.29
C SER A 733 29.03 14.55 31.88
N ASP A 734 29.55 14.44 30.66
CA ASP A 734 30.59 15.33 30.12
C ASP A 734 29.97 16.68 29.76
N PHE A 735 28.75 16.67 29.19
CA PHE A 735 27.98 17.88 28.93
C PHE A 735 27.71 18.66 30.22
N LEU A 736 27.31 17.98 31.31
CA LEU A 736 27.07 18.59 32.62
C LEU A 736 28.36 19.12 33.27
N ALA A 737 29.45 18.38 33.17
CA ALA A 737 30.73 18.75 33.76
C ALA A 737 31.38 19.98 33.09
N PHE A 738 31.07 20.22 31.81
CA PHE A 738 31.67 21.34 31.06
C PHE A 738 31.22 22.72 31.55
N GLY A 739 30.00 22.83 32.11
CA GLY A 739 29.52 24.01 32.83
C GLY A 739 29.10 25.22 31.99
N LYS A 740 29.17 25.15 30.66
CA LYS A 740 28.71 26.18 29.71
C LYS A 740 28.29 25.55 28.39
N PHE A 741 27.74 26.33 27.46
CA PHE A 741 27.37 25.82 26.13
C PHE A 741 28.63 25.44 25.30
N PRO A 742 28.85 24.17 24.94
CA PRO A 742 30.04 23.75 24.20
C PRO A 742 29.96 24.08 22.71
N ARG A 743 31.11 24.17 22.04
CA ARG A 743 31.26 24.20 20.58
C ARG A 743 31.90 22.89 20.11
N SER A 744 31.72 22.54 18.84
CA SER A 744 32.38 21.39 18.19
C SER A 744 33.89 21.31 18.46
N SER A 745 34.59 22.45 18.46
CA SER A 745 36.04 22.54 18.72
C SER A 745 36.46 22.24 20.17
N ASP A 746 35.50 22.13 21.11
CA ASP A 746 35.79 21.72 22.49
C ASP A 746 36.02 20.20 22.62
N ASN A 747 35.82 19.43 21.54
CA ASN A 747 36.12 17.99 21.45
C ASN A 747 35.42 17.12 22.52
N LEU A 748 34.21 17.50 22.93
CA LEU A 748 33.37 16.70 23.85
C LEU A 748 32.59 15.59 23.13
N ALA A 749 32.31 15.76 21.84
CA ALA A 749 31.50 14.83 21.07
C ALA A 749 32.29 13.55 20.74
N GLN A 750 31.63 12.39 20.89
CA GLN A 750 32.16 11.07 20.61
C GLN A 750 31.44 10.49 19.39
N GLU A 751 32.19 9.84 18.49
CA GLU A 751 31.63 9.15 17.33
C GLU A 751 31.04 7.80 17.74
N PHE A 752 29.81 7.53 17.32
CA PHE A 752 29.21 6.20 17.43
C PHE A 752 29.93 5.21 16.51
N LYS A 753 30.42 4.11 17.07
CA LYS A 753 31.07 3.03 16.33
C LYS A 753 30.29 1.73 16.50
N ALA A 754 29.93 1.09 15.38
CA ALA A 754 29.13 -0.13 15.34
C ALA A 754 29.88 -1.43 15.80
N SER A 755 31.05 -1.34 16.45
CA SER A 755 32.12 -2.34 16.40
C SER A 755 31.71 -3.82 16.55
N LYS A 756 32.27 -4.66 15.65
CA LYS A 756 32.51 -6.10 15.85
C LYS A 756 33.12 -6.34 17.24
N THR A 757 32.63 -7.37 17.94
CA THR A 757 33.10 -8.00 19.21
C THR A 757 33.96 -7.16 20.16
N PRO A 758 33.58 -7.03 21.45
CA PRO A 758 34.35 -6.25 22.42
C PRO A 758 35.76 -6.82 22.57
N GLU A 759 36.77 -6.11 22.07
CA GLU A 759 38.16 -6.40 22.42
C GLU A 759 38.31 -6.19 23.93
N SER A 760 38.67 -7.28 24.60
CA SER A 760 39.08 -7.30 25.99
C SER A 760 40.35 -6.45 26.16
N GLY A 761 40.20 -5.21 26.62
CA GLY A 761 41.33 -4.32 26.89
C GLY A 761 40.92 -3.04 27.61
N ASN A 762 41.02 -3.08 28.94
CA ASN A 762 41.04 -1.97 29.91
C ASN A 762 40.67 -0.54 29.44
N GLY A 763 39.55 -0.02 29.96
CA GLY A 763 39.26 1.41 30.04
C GLY A 763 38.00 1.87 29.29
N SER A 764 36.85 1.24 29.54
CA SER A 764 35.55 1.58 28.94
C SER A 764 35.10 3.00 29.29
N LYS A 765 35.25 3.95 28.36
CA LYS A 765 34.37 5.13 28.26
C LYS A 765 33.10 4.71 27.52
N THR A 766 32.13 4.24 28.31
CA THR A 766 30.66 4.30 28.16
C THR A 766 30.07 4.49 26.76
N TRP A 767 29.50 3.42 26.20
CA TRP A 767 28.48 3.50 25.13
C TRP A 767 27.22 4.19 25.68
N ALA A 768 26.63 5.11 24.90
CA ALA A 768 25.30 5.67 25.20
C ALA A 768 24.21 4.77 24.62
N ASP A 769 23.39 4.19 25.49
CA ASP A 769 22.25 3.36 25.10
C ASP A 769 21.09 4.25 24.62
N TYR A 770 20.95 5.44 25.21
CA TYR A 770 19.85 6.37 24.97
C TYR A 770 20.38 7.74 24.53
N LEU A 771 19.75 8.34 23.51
CA LEU A 771 20.14 9.65 22.97
C LEU A 771 18.97 10.63 22.94
N ILE A 772 19.21 11.84 23.45
CA ILE A 772 18.29 12.99 23.36
C ILE A 772 18.80 13.96 22.30
N PHE A 773 17.97 14.25 21.30
CA PHE A 773 18.18 15.32 20.34
C PHE A 773 17.56 16.62 20.87
N PHE A 774 18.32 17.72 20.89
CA PHE A 774 17.78 19.03 21.21
C PHE A 774 17.47 19.85 19.96
N SER A 775 16.20 20.24 19.83
CA SER A 775 15.73 21.23 18.83
C SER A 775 15.56 22.58 19.52
N TYR A 776 16.22 23.63 19.03
CA TYR A 776 16.26 24.92 19.72
C TYR A 776 16.60 26.09 18.79
N ARG A 777 16.36 27.32 19.27
CA ARG A 777 16.82 28.55 18.62
C ARG A 777 17.97 29.18 19.39
N TRP A 778 18.74 30.00 18.67
CA TRP A 778 19.73 30.86 19.27
C TRP A 778 19.03 31.94 20.08
N ILE A 779 19.31 32.01 21.38
CA ILE A 779 18.75 33.01 22.29
C ILE A 779 19.69 34.20 22.49
N ASN A 780 20.96 34.05 22.11
CA ASN A 780 21.92 35.15 22.10
C ASN A 780 21.52 36.19 21.04
N LYS A 781 21.12 37.38 21.50
CA LYS A 781 20.68 38.50 20.65
C LYS A 781 21.78 39.52 20.39
N GLU A 782 23.02 39.25 20.80
CA GLU A 782 24.13 40.16 20.51
C GLU A 782 24.41 40.25 19.00
N PRO A 783 24.72 41.44 18.46
CA PRO A 783 25.16 41.59 17.08
C PRO A 783 26.38 40.70 16.79
N ASN A 784 26.29 39.84 15.79
CA ASN A 784 27.32 38.85 15.43
C ASN A 784 27.64 37.82 16.53
N ALA A 785 26.63 37.42 17.32
CA ALA A 785 26.75 36.32 18.26
C ALA A 785 27.47 35.11 17.62
N LYS A 786 28.46 34.56 18.32
CA LYS A 786 29.25 33.38 17.89
C LYS A 786 28.84 32.10 18.61
N THR A 787 27.84 32.18 19.48
CA THR A 787 27.32 31.08 20.28
C THR A 787 25.80 31.22 20.38
N PRO A 788 25.06 30.10 20.39
CA PRO A 788 23.61 30.14 20.56
C PRO A 788 23.15 30.62 21.94
N ASP A 789 24.03 30.55 22.94
CA ASP A 789 23.70 30.83 24.34
C ASP A 789 24.04 32.27 24.73
N ASP A 790 23.30 32.81 25.68
CA ASP A 790 23.53 34.14 26.22
C ASP A 790 24.68 34.14 27.25
N GLY A 791 25.11 35.33 27.68
CA GLY A 791 26.16 35.48 28.70
C GLY A 791 25.79 34.90 30.08
N ASN A 792 24.52 34.54 30.30
CA ASN A 792 24.05 33.90 31.52
C ASN A 792 23.97 32.37 31.41
N HIS A 793 24.40 31.77 30.29
CA HIS A 793 24.27 30.35 30.02
C HIS A 793 22.83 29.83 30.16
N SER A 794 21.84 30.66 29.79
CA SER A 794 20.43 30.34 29.98
C SER A 794 20.00 29.13 29.14
N GLN A 795 20.50 29.00 27.91
CA GLN A 795 20.18 27.89 27.01
C GLN A 795 20.78 26.58 27.52
N TYR A 796 22.04 26.61 27.96
CA TYR A 796 22.71 25.46 28.54
C TYR A 796 21.99 24.96 29.80
N ARG A 797 21.63 25.86 30.72
CA ARG A 797 20.87 25.51 31.93
C ARG A 797 19.49 24.97 31.61
N ARG A 798 18.84 25.50 30.58
CA ARG A 798 17.54 25.02 30.09
C ARG A 798 17.62 23.59 29.56
N MET A 799 18.64 23.27 28.75
CA MET A 799 18.89 21.90 28.28
C MET A 799 19.10 20.94 29.46
N ILE A 800 19.88 21.33 30.48
CA ILE A 800 20.07 20.52 31.69
C ILE A 800 18.75 20.27 32.41
N ALA A 801 17.97 21.33 32.67
CA ALA A 801 16.68 21.22 33.35
C ALA A 801 15.72 20.26 32.62
N ALA A 802 15.64 20.39 31.30
CA ALA A 802 14.85 19.50 30.46
C ALA A 802 15.32 18.04 30.52
N THR A 803 16.64 17.78 30.47
CA THR A 803 17.17 16.41 30.60
C THR A 803 16.89 15.81 31.98
N GLU A 804 17.02 16.59 33.05
CA GLU A 804 16.75 16.10 34.41
C GLU A 804 15.27 15.77 34.62
N GLU A 805 14.38 16.56 34.02
CA GLU A 805 12.95 16.25 34.04
C GLU A 805 12.63 15.01 33.21
N PHE A 806 13.23 14.89 32.01
CA PHE A 806 13.11 13.69 31.19
C PHE A 806 13.51 12.43 31.96
N LEU A 807 14.63 12.46 32.69
CA LEU A 807 15.09 11.33 33.52
C LEU A 807 14.13 10.99 34.67
N LYS A 808 13.41 11.98 35.22
CA LYS A 808 12.35 11.72 36.22
C LYS A 808 11.14 11.03 35.59
N MET A 809 10.77 11.42 34.37
CA MET A 809 9.66 10.83 33.62
C MET A 809 10.00 9.43 33.07
N HIS A 810 11.28 9.14 32.84
CA HIS A 810 11.78 7.88 32.28
C HIS A 810 12.79 7.19 33.20
N PRO A 811 12.38 6.62 34.36
CA PRO A 811 13.29 6.04 35.35
C PRO A 811 14.12 4.83 34.86
N HIS A 812 13.74 4.24 33.73
CA HIS A 812 14.48 3.14 33.09
C HIS A 812 15.75 3.63 32.38
N VAL A 813 15.82 4.91 32.00
CA VAL A 813 16.97 5.50 31.32
C VAL A 813 18.07 5.81 32.32
N LYS A 814 19.24 5.20 32.13
CA LYS A 814 20.39 5.38 33.02
C LYS A 814 21.18 6.64 32.65
N ARG A 815 21.37 7.52 33.62
CA ARG A 815 22.08 8.81 33.44
C ARG A 815 23.50 8.67 32.91
N ASP A 816 24.24 7.65 33.33
CA ASP A 816 25.62 7.36 32.91
C ASP A 816 25.71 6.74 31.50
N ARG A 817 24.57 6.35 30.93
CA ARG A 817 24.43 5.81 29.57
C ARG A 817 23.59 6.70 28.66
N LEU A 818 23.34 7.94 29.08
CA LEU A 818 22.63 8.94 28.32
C LEU A 818 23.62 9.80 27.52
N GLY A 819 23.36 9.96 26.23
CA GLY A 819 24.01 10.96 25.40
C GLY A 819 23.04 12.06 24.98
N VAL A 820 23.59 13.24 24.72
CA VAL A 820 22.86 14.37 24.13
C VAL A 820 23.44 14.70 22.77
N TRP A 821 22.55 15.02 21.83
CA TRP A 821 22.87 15.52 20.52
C TRP A 821 22.44 16.99 20.42
N VAL A 822 23.41 17.85 20.14
CA VAL A 822 23.23 19.30 20.01
C VAL A 822 24.03 19.72 18.78
N ASP A 823 23.39 20.38 17.81
CA ASP A 823 23.98 20.73 16.51
C ASP A 823 25.30 21.51 16.63
N PHE A 824 25.34 22.55 17.45
CA PHE A 824 26.50 23.41 17.64
C PHE A 824 27.71 22.68 18.29
N VAL A 825 27.46 21.52 18.91
CA VAL A 825 28.49 20.67 19.54
C VAL A 825 28.86 19.46 18.67
N CYS A 826 27.87 18.84 18.02
CA CYS A 826 28.04 17.56 17.32
C CYS A 826 28.34 17.72 15.82
N VAL A 827 28.00 18.88 15.24
CA VAL A 827 28.35 19.27 13.86
C VAL A 827 29.58 20.15 13.88
N ASP A 828 30.55 19.88 13.00
CA ASP A 828 31.73 20.73 12.85
C ASP A 828 31.31 22.15 12.41
N GLN A 829 31.43 23.11 13.32
CA GLN A 829 31.05 24.49 13.06
C GLN A 829 32.03 25.23 12.13
N ASP A 830 33.20 24.63 11.84
CA ASP A 830 34.16 25.16 10.88
C ASP A 830 33.92 24.59 9.46
N ASP A 831 33.26 23.43 9.34
CA ASP A 831 32.77 22.84 8.09
C ASP A 831 31.40 22.12 8.28
N PRO A 832 30.28 22.88 8.34
CA PRO A 832 29.01 22.34 8.84
C PRO A 832 28.22 21.53 7.82
N MET A 833 28.62 21.52 6.55
CA MET A 833 27.74 21.09 5.46
C MET A 833 27.32 19.62 5.53
N SER A 834 28.23 18.72 5.89
CA SER A 834 27.95 17.29 6.02
C SER A 834 27.08 16.99 7.25
N GLY A 835 27.30 17.71 8.36
CA GLY A 835 26.51 17.57 9.58
C GLY A 835 25.10 18.15 9.45
N VAL A 836 24.96 19.33 8.84
CA VAL A 836 23.65 19.92 8.49
C VAL A 836 22.87 18.99 7.56
N SER A 837 23.56 18.35 6.62
CA SER A 837 22.91 17.42 5.71
C SER A 837 22.51 16.11 6.41
N ALA A 838 23.26 15.65 7.41
CA ALA A 838 22.91 14.45 8.17
C ALA A 838 21.74 14.62 9.15
N LEU A 839 21.36 15.86 9.52
CA LEU A 839 20.39 16.17 10.58
C LEU A 839 19.16 15.25 10.61
N PRO A 840 18.40 15.05 9.51
CA PRO A 840 17.15 14.32 9.64
C PRO A 840 17.41 12.79 9.82
N MET A 841 18.54 12.26 9.36
CA MET A 841 18.97 10.88 9.67
C MET A 841 19.44 10.74 11.12
N ILE A 842 20.05 11.79 11.68
CA ILE A 842 20.45 11.80 13.09
C ILE A 842 19.23 11.80 14.01
N ILE A 843 18.18 12.57 13.68
CA ILE A 843 16.92 12.56 14.43
C ILE A 843 16.33 11.16 14.50
N ALA A 844 16.32 10.42 13.37
CA ALA A 844 15.84 9.04 13.33
C ALA A 844 16.63 8.09 14.26
N GLN A 845 17.90 8.41 14.55
CA GLN A 845 18.77 7.61 15.40
C GLN A 845 18.73 8.00 16.90
N CYS A 846 18.04 9.09 17.25
CA CYS A 846 17.84 9.52 18.63
C CYS A 846 16.58 8.86 19.21
N ASN A 847 16.56 8.55 20.51
CA ASN A 847 15.36 7.96 21.14
C ASN A 847 14.31 9.04 21.44
N ALA A 848 14.79 10.21 21.87
CA ALA A 848 13.95 11.32 22.26
C ALA A 848 14.34 12.59 21.52
N VAL A 849 13.34 13.41 21.18
CA VAL A 849 13.53 14.81 20.78
C VAL A 849 12.97 15.69 21.87
N ILE A 850 13.74 16.68 22.31
CA ILE A 850 13.29 17.75 23.20
C ILE A 850 13.38 19.08 22.44
N SER A 851 12.22 19.66 22.16
CA SER A 851 12.09 20.97 21.53
C SER A 851 12.02 22.04 22.62
N LEU A 852 13.00 22.94 22.63
CA LEU A 852 13.04 24.07 23.54
C LEU A 852 12.23 25.23 22.94
N SER A 853 10.90 25.10 23.04
CA SER A 853 9.94 25.93 22.34
C SER A 853 9.91 27.37 22.84
N ASP A 854 9.74 28.28 21.90
CA ASP A 854 9.32 29.67 22.07
C ASP A 854 8.27 29.99 20.99
N ASP A 855 7.67 31.18 21.02
CA ASP A 855 6.58 31.57 20.11
C ASP A 855 6.96 31.54 18.61
N GLN A 856 8.25 31.39 18.28
CA GLN A 856 8.77 31.49 16.92
C GLN A 856 9.49 30.22 16.45
N LEU A 857 9.62 29.18 17.28
CA LEU A 857 10.34 27.94 16.93
C LEU A 857 9.78 27.34 15.63
N HIS A 858 8.46 27.16 15.56
CA HIS A 858 7.78 26.57 14.41
C HIS A 858 7.59 27.53 13.23
N GLU A 859 8.04 28.80 13.33
CA GLU A 859 8.08 29.72 12.19
C GLU A 859 9.33 29.48 11.33
N ARG A 860 10.40 28.88 11.88
CA ARG A 860 11.67 28.66 11.19
C ARG A 860 11.68 27.34 10.44
N ALA A 861 12.14 27.33 9.20
CA ALA A 861 12.04 26.15 8.33
C ALA A 861 12.84 24.94 8.87
N TRP A 862 14.11 25.13 9.25
CA TRP A 862 14.95 24.04 9.75
C TRP A 862 14.41 23.39 11.03
N CYS A 863 13.95 24.18 12.01
CA CYS A 863 13.29 23.63 13.22
C CYS A 863 11.97 22.92 12.89
N SER A 864 11.28 23.39 11.84
CA SER A 864 10.06 22.73 11.36
C SER A 864 10.34 21.41 10.64
N VAL A 865 11.51 21.26 9.98
CA VAL A 865 11.96 19.95 9.44
C VAL A 865 12.18 18.97 10.60
N GLU A 866 12.82 19.40 11.68
CA GLU A 866 13.01 18.56 12.88
C GLU A 866 11.66 18.13 13.49
N SER A 867 10.75 19.09 13.64
CA SER A 867 9.39 18.85 14.15
C SER A 867 8.60 17.88 13.26
N MET A 868 8.68 18.05 11.94
CA MET A 868 8.02 17.17 10.97
C MET A 868 8.60 15.75 11.01
N MET A 869 9.93 15.63 11.09
CA MET A 869 10.62 14.35 11.14
C MET A 869 10.18 13.55 12.37
N ILE A 870 10.22 14.15 13.56
CA ILE A 870 9.83 13.45 14.79
C ILE A 870 8.33 13.16 14.83
N GLN A 871 7.50 14.07 14.32
CA GLN A 871 6.05 13.87 14.17
C GLN A 871 5.77 12.65 13.30
N THR A 872 6.43 12.54 12.14
CA THR A 872 6.30 11.38 11.25
C THR A 872 6.75 10.10 11.95
N LEU A 873 7.94 10.09 12.54
CA LEU A 873 8.50 8.90 13.19
C LEU A 873 7.59 8.39 14.33
N LYS A 874 7.08 9.30 15.17
CA LYS A 874 6.16 8.98 16.27
C LYS A 874 4.81 8.46 15.74
N LYS A 875 4.24 9.07 14.69
CA LYS A 875 2.95 8.66 14.11
C LYS A 875 3.02 7.31 13.41
N ALA A 876 4.06 7.07 12.62
CA ALA A 876 4.15 5.91 11.74
C ALA A 876 4.70 4.67 12.46
N TYR A 877 5.64 4.85 13.38
CA TYR A 877 6.37 3.74 14.00
C TYR A 877 6.22 3.67 15.51
N ASN A 878 5.93 4.80 16.17
CA ASN A 878 5.75 4.88 17.62
C ASN A 878 6.97 4.33 18.42
N VAL A 879 8.18 4.46 17.88
CA VAL A 879 9.44 4.07 18.55
C VAL A 879 10.19 5.27 19.15
N HIS A 880 9.80 6.50 18.81
CA HIS A 880 10.41 7.74 19.29
C HIS A 880 9.49 8.49 20.26
N VAL A 881 10.08 9.22 21.22
CA VAL A 881 9.36 10.15 22.10
C VAL A 881 9.69 11.60 21.75
N TRP A 882 8.71 12.49 21.93
CA TRP A 882 8.86 13.91 21.64
C TRP A 882 8.26 14.75 22.75
N TYR A 883 9.08 15.64 23.31
CA TYR A 883 8.70 16.59 24.33
C TYR A 883 8.98 18.03 23.89
N GLU A 884 8.19 18.95 24.42
CA GLU A 884 8.44 20.38 24.38
C GLU A 884 8.65 20.91 25.79
N GLN A 885 9.61 21.82 25.95
CA GLN A 885 9.73 22.65 27.15
C GLN A 885 9.35 24.08 26.78
N VAL A 886 8.32 24.63 27.39
CA VAL A 886 7.94 26.05 27.21
C VAL A 886 8.65 26.89 28.27
N LEU A 887 8.96 28.16 27.95
CA LEU A 887 9.36 29.15 28.94
C LEU A 887 8.14 29.52 29.81
N ASP A 888 7.83 28.69 30.79
CA ASP A 888 6.97 29.03 31.92
C ASP A 888 7.78 28.96 33.23
N ASP A 889 7.22 29.48 34.33
CA ASP A 889 7.90 29.59 35.62
C ASP A 889 8.36 28.24 36.22
N ASN A 890 7.91 27.09 35.67
CA ASN A 890 8.19 25.75 36.20
C ASN A 890 9.12 24.89 35.31
N CYS A 891 9.42 25.32 34.08
CA CYS A 891 10.31 24.60 33.14
C CYS A 891 9.87 23.14 32.88
N ILE A 892 8.57 22.87 32.80
CA ILE A 892 8.00 21.51 32.70
C ILE A 892 8.02 20.99 31.25
N LEU A 893 8.29 19.70 31.07
CA LEU A 893 8.17 18.97 29.82
C LEU A 893 6.72 18.56 29.57
N ARG A 894 6.19 18.93 28.41
CA ARG A 894 4.90 18.46 27.88
C ARG A 894 5.12 17.63 26.63
N ASP A 895 4.16 16.75 26.31
CA ASP A 895 4.18 16.04 25.03
C ASP A 895 4.21 17.03 23.85
N GLY A 896 5.07 16.76 22.87
CA GLY A 896 5.14 17.56 21.65
C GLY A 896 3.87 17.44 20.79
N PRO A 897 3.47 18.50 20.06
CA PRO A 897 2.22 18.55 19.32
C PRO A 897 2.27 17.68 18.06
N VAL A 898 1.85 16.42 18.19
CA VAL A 898 1.85 15.43 17.09
C VAL A 898 0.94 15.80 15.92
N ASP A 899 0.01 16.74 16.06
CA ASP A 899 -0.91 17.17 15.00
C ASP A 899 -0.64 18.58 14.48
N LEU A 900 0.59 19.09 14.68
CA LEU A 900 1.00 20.36 14.12
C LEU A 900 0.91 20.33 12.58
N SER A 901 0.21 21.29 12.00
CA SER A 901 0.19 21.51 10.56
C SER A 901 1.44 22.28 10.14
N ILE A 902 2.30 21.64 9.35
CA ILE A 902 3.56 22.19 8.90
C ILE A 902 3.57 22.26 7.38
N VAL A 903 3.59 23.49 6.85
CA VAL A 903 3.78 23.78 5.42
C VAL A 903 5.15 24.46 5.27
N MET A 904 6.15 23.77 4.68
CA MET A 904 7.51 24.35 4.57
C MET A 904 7.55 25.62 3.72
N ALA A 905 6.69 25.70 2.70
CA ALA A 905 6.64 26.85 1.79
C ALA A 905 6.41 28.18 2.52
N ASP A 906 5.76 28.17 3.68
CA ASP A 906 5.41 29.38 4.43
C ASP A 906 6.43 29.71 5.54
N LYS A 907 7.47 28.88 5.72
CA LYS A 907 8.43 29.03 6.81
C LYS A 907 9.53 30.04 6.48
N ARG A 908 10.03 30.70 7.53
CA ARG A 908 11.11 31.68 7.47
C ARG A 908 12.47 30.97 7.37
N LEU A 909 13.30 31.45 6.47
CA LEU A 909 14.68 31.01 6.27
C LEU A 909 15.65 32.16 6.56
N THR A 910 16.86 31.81 7.01
CA THR A 910 17.97 32.76 7.09
C THR A 910 18.50 33.08 5.69
N PHE A 911 18.59 32.06 4.85
CA PHE A 911 18.97 32.18 3.44
C PHE A 911 17.91 31.52 2.57
N GLU A 912 17.29 32.29 1.68
CA GLU A 912 16.24 31.77 0.78
C GLU A 912 16.77 30.72 -0.21
N THR A 913 18.09 30.67 -0.42
CA THR A 913 18.77 29.60 -1.17
C THR A 913 18.53 28.20 -0.57
N ASP A 914 18.17 28.10 0.72
CA ASP A 914 17.86 26.82 1.36
C ASP A 914 16.45 26.29 1.03
N ARG A 915 15.58 27.11 0.42
CA ARG A 915 14.17 26.76 0.19
C ARG A 915 13.97 25.46 -0.59
N PRO A 916 14.68 25.20 -1.71
CA PRO A 916 14.58 23.92 -2.40
C PRO A 916 14.99 22.73 -1.53
N LYS A 917 15.98 22.90 -0.64
CA LYS A 917 16.47 21.85 0.26
C LYS A 917 15.43 21.48 1.31
N VAL A 918 14.80 22.47 1.97
CA VAL A 918 13.77 22.18 2.99
C VAL A 918 12.49 21.60 2.39
N LEU A 919 12.09 22.03 1.18
CA LEU A 919 10.96 21.43 0.45
C LEU A 919 11.24 19.97 0.06
N PHE A 920 12.46 19.68 -0.39
CA PHE A 920 12.90 18.30 -0.63
C PHE A 920 12.84 17.46 0.66
N LEU A 921 13.35 17.98 1.78
CA LEU A 921 13.34 17.27 3.06
C LEU A 921 11.92 17.05 3.60
N GLU A 922 10.99 18.00 3.42
CA GLU A 922 9.58 17.78 3.73
C GLU A 922 9.02 16.58 2.99
N ARG A 923 9.32 16.46 1.70
CA ARG A 923 8.89 15.31 0.90
C ARG A 923 9.50 14.01 1.42
N GLN A 924 10.80 13.99 1.72
CA GLN A 924 11.47 12.79 2.25
C GLN A 924 10.92 12.39 3.64
N CYS A 925 10.61 13.36 4.50
CA CYS A 925 9.97 13.09 5.79
C CYS A 925 8.58 12.49 5.61
N LYS A 926 7.77 12.98 4.66
CA LYS A 926 6.44 12.40 4.37
C LYS A 926 6.52 10.97 3.84
N LEU A 927 7.57 10.62 3.09
CA LEU A 927 7.82 9.26 2.58
C LEU A 927 8.23 8.26 3.66
N LEU A 928 8.72 8.75 4.80
CA LEU A 928 8.99 7.93 5.99
C LEU A 928 7.73 7.59 6.79
N ALA A 929 6.59 8.25 6.57
CA ALA A 929 5.33 7.79 7.15
C ALA A 929 4.88 6.50 6.44
#